data_AF-A0A378LBC7-F1
#
_entry.id   AF-A0A378LBC7-F1
#
_cell.length_a   1.000
_cell.length_b   1.000
_cell.length_c   1.000
_cell.angle_alpha   90.00
_cell.angle_beta   90.00
_cell.angle_gamma   90.00
#
_symmetry.space_group_name_H-M   'P 1'
#
loop_
_entity.id
_entity.type
_entity.pdbx_description
1 polymer ?
#
loop_
_entity_poly.entity_id
_entity_poly.type
_entity_poly.pdbx_seq_one_letter_code
_entity_poly.pdbx_strand_id
1 'polypeptide(L)'
;MLRKFGLLLFGFIALKAFANDFNPKQLLLDKVIWGETFYRDDFVKNSLDRLQLIAPNDPDVLAARIRLAIRQKNLILAKELLEELKQKAPDSDDYKQAQMSLFLTQPVAKQKLQQARLMAISGHLDLAKAQYDALFHGDFPTLELSSEYWRFVSYIPAQHQNAFNHLQSLYNFLNAHGVYSNNNNLDNWIYGLKERLSGLWVSNGDAAFRTGNMDLAQKRYQQALLLDQTNYFAWVGIGEVAFFRKNFADAEKAYKQALLISPGKSSAVYGLIGIYKRQSLKKALDYLNSLPEDLKSKFNEPRRSLESALLQEQAEQFAKKRLWRQAIEKYGQAEKIDPNDVWLTYHFALALNHVGNSQKANELFQKLISKQKKNPTEVYAYALYLSSMDKSQQALHQLHTIPQKQWNEGMRQLAQRLTTELILQHAQQLRNRGDKQAAVAYLMNQKQTTPIKLTLADWAFNDGAFKTSLNYYQDVKTHEPLNADANLGVIESLIALGDKKKAYQMLEEQQKMKLTFNRNMQRRLANAWNAVGYPQKALSIFKRIKQENVNAAPSQDTALIFRDAARLETQLRMPKLAQEDYKKAMIESNITSVWPNNNDYYTWLTRNHIEDDWLKRSIRSEAGFLYQQQETRITVDQDYWRLTGTAGTSDLRAEDTMTQADWGYANGRAFLRTDAVSLSAGSFSTVNGVYFSDFGTCNINGCTTDITQRANGLSWDGGWQNSIWGFDVGQTPIGFPVNNFIGGINYSGDIRHIGWTITASQRPMTNSLLSFGGARDPNTGIVWGGVVATGLTLSLSYDRGEANGFWANIIGSELTGKNVESNQRILLMDGYYYKIINEDNRRFIVGLTNMVWHYDKNLYGFNLGQGGYYSPDFYLSFTIPIDYRRRTANWSYELGGTVTWSYATTKNIQAYPLPNLIPNFDNSQNSIQTGGNSTGYGYSILALVERRLGSHFIVGGLVNIQQSTDYTPSHASLFLRYSFEGWQGDMDMPIIPLVPYSNFR
;
A
#
# COMPACT_ATOMS: atom_id res chain seq x y z
N MET A 1 -51.66 29.68 -2.83
CA MET A 1 -51.15 29.81 -4.22
C MET A 1 -51.27 28.44 -4.88
N LEU A 2 -52.17 28.29 -5.86
CA LEU A 2 -51.84 28.09 -7.29
C LEU A 2 -51.22 26.69 -7.53
N ARG A 3 -51.76 25.75 -8.31
CA ARG A 3 -52.58 25.79 -9.55
C ARG A 3 -53.04 24.33 -9.84
N LYS A 4 -54.32 24.10 -10.18
CA LYS A 4 -54.86 23.77 -11.53
C LYS A 4 -54.63 22.31 -11.98
N PHE A 5 -55.51 21.57 -12.67
CA PHE A 5 -56.77 21.86 -13.36
C PHE A 5 -57.47 20.54 -13.77
N GLY A 6 -58.81 20.59 -13.89
CA GLY A 6 -59.65 19.84 -14.86
C GLY A 6 -59.91 18.35 -14.58
N LEU A 7 -61.10 17.78 -14.72
CA LEU A 7 -62.31 18.23 -15.42
C LEU A 7 -63.53 17.44 -14.91
N LEU A 8 -64.64 18.15 -14.79
CA LEU A 8 -66.02 17.66 -14.68
C LEU A 8 -66.52 17.16 -16.05
N LEU A 9 -67.20 16.01 -16.06
CA LEU A 9 -68.35 15.72 -16.94
C LEU A 9 -69.13 14.57 -16.27
N PHE A 10 -70.31 14.85 -15.72
CA PHE A 10 -71.61 14.50 -16.34
C PHE A 10 -71.64 13.02 -16.75
N GLY A 11 -72.40 12.15 -16.10
CA GLY A 11 -73.85 12.30 -15.87
C GLY A 11 -74.54 11.32 -16.83
N PHE A 12 -75.29 10.37 -16.26
CA PHE A 12 -75.96 9.24 -16.92
C PHE A 12 -75.04 8.14 -17.45
N ILE A 13 -75.04 7.00 -16.76
CA ILE A 13 -75.46 5.68 -17.28
C ILE A 13 -75.15 4.61 -16.21
N ALA A 14 -76.15 3.75 -15.97
CA ALA A 14 -76.07 2.45 -15.30
C ALA A 14 -75.94 2.41 -13.75
N LEU A 15 -76.89 3.01 -13.04
CA LEU A 15 -77.52 2.28 -11.94
C LEU A 15 -78.63 1.42 -12.55
N LYS A 16 -78.24 0.26 -13.10
CA LYS A 16 -79.18 -0.86 -13.17
C LYS A 16 -79.59 -1.10 -11.73
N ALA A 17 -80.82 -0.74 -11.41
CA ALA A 17 -81.53 -1.41 -10.34
C ALA A 17 -81.30 -2.91 -10.54
N PHE A 18 -80.53 -3.54 -9.66
CA PHE A 18 -80.88 -4.90 -9.29
C PHE A 18 -82.24 -4.76 -8.63
N ALA A 19 -83.30 -4.75 -9.45
CA ALA A 19 -84.47 -5.48 -9.07
C ALA A 19 -83.91 -6.87 -8.72
N ASN A 20 -83.76 -7.16 -7.43
CA ASN A 20 -83.78 -8.54 -7.00
C ASN A 20 -85.04 -9.07 -7.64
N ASP A 21 -84.88 -9.94 -8.64
CA ASP A 21 -85.94 -10.80 -9.12
C ASP A 21 -86.45 -11.48 -7.85
N PHE A 22 -87.51 -10.93 -7.26
CA PHE A 22 -88.08 -11.46 -6.06
C PHE A 22 -88.71 -12.76 -6.52
N ASN A 23 -87.99 -13.86 -6.32
CA ASN A 23 -88.43 -15.20 -6.62
C ASN A 23 -88.92 -15.81 -5.29
N PRO A 24 -90.23 -15.74 -4.99
CA PRO A 24 -90.76 -16.24 -3.73
C PRO A 24 -90.48 -17.74 -3.54
N LYS A 25 -90.44 -18.51 -4.64
CA LYS A 25 -90.08 -19.93 -4.63
C LYS A 25 -88.66 -20.10 -4.11
N GLN A 26 -87.69 -19.39 -4.70
CA GLN A 26 -86.29 -19.50 -4.27
C GLN A 26 -86.10 -19.08 -2.81
N LEU A 27 -86.72 -17.97 -2.37
CA LEU A 27 -86.64 -17.51 -0.98
C LEU A 27 -87.18 -18.56 0.02
N LEU A 28 -88.25 -19.25 -0.33
CA LEU A 28 -88.83 -20.31 0.50
C LEU A 28 -87.97 -21.58 0.48
N LEU A 29 -87.34 -21.92 -0.66
CA LEU A 29 -86.37 -23.02 -0.75
C LEU A 29 -85.09 -22.71 0.05
N ASP A 30 -84.60 -21.48 0.04
CA ASP A 30 -83.47 -21.04 0.88
C ASP A 30 -83.81 -21.22 2.37
N LYS A 31 -85.05 -20.89 2.77
CA LYS A 31 -85.56 -21.12 4.14
C LYS A 31 -85.69 -22.60 4.48
N VAL A 32 -86.04 -23.45 3.50
CA VAL A 32 -86.01 -24.91 3.65
C VAL A 32 -84.59 -25.36 3.90
N ILE A 33 -83.62 -25.02 3.05
CA ILE A 33 -82.21 -25.40 3.20
C ILE A 33 -81.65 -24.92 4.56
N TRP A 34 -81.97 -23.68 4.95
CA TRP A 34 -81.62 -23.15 6.27
C TRP A 34 -82.23 -23.98 7.40
N GLY A 35 -83.53 -24.24 7.34
CA GLY A 35 -84.23 -25.05 8.34
C GLY A 35 -83.70 -26.48 8.40
N GLU A 36 -83.37 -27.07 7.26
CA GLU A 36 -82.80 -28.40 7.15
C GLU A 36 -81.40 -28.49 7.77
N THR A 37 -80.58 -27.45 7.59
CA THR A 37 -79.21 -27.34 8.10
C THR A 37 -79.17 -27.16 9.62
N PHE A 38 -80.14 -26.43 10.19
CA PHE A 38 -80.23 -26.15 11.62
C PHE A 38 -81.23 -27.05 12.36
N TYR A 39 -81.72 -28.12 11.72
CA TYR A 39 -82.71 -29.06 12.26
C TYR A 39 -84.00 -28.40 12.77
N ARG A 40 -84.45 -27.35 12.07
CA ARG A 40 -85.67 -26.59 12.35
C ARG A 40 -86.80 -27.04 11.45
N ASP A 41 -87.32 -28.24 11.73
CA ASP A 41 -88.39 -28.87 10.95
C ASP A 41 -89.69 -28.03 10.95
N ASP A 42 -89.89 -27.18 11.96
CA ASP A 42 -90.98 -26.18 12.03
C ASP A 42 -90.88 -25.13 10.92
N PHE A 43 -89.67 -24.63 10.67
CA PHE A 43 -89.40 -23.69 9.57
C PHE A 43 -89.46 -24.37 8.20
N VAL A 44 -88.97 -25.60 8.11
CA VAL A 44 -89.03 -26.41 6.88
C VAL A 44 -90.49 -26.66 6.50
N LYS A 45 -91.32 -27.13 7.44
CA LYS A 45 -92.74 -27.39 7.22
C LYS A 45 -93.49 -26.14 6.76
N ASN A 46 -93.38 -25.04 7.50
CA ASN A 46 -94.04 -23.78 7.16
C ASN A 46 -93.64 -23.24 5.77
N SER A 47 -92.39 -23.43 5.37
CA SER A 47 -91.89 -23.01 4.06
C SER A 47 -92.40 -23.94 2.95
N LEU A 48 -92.45 -25.26 3.21
CA LEU A 48 -92.98 -26.25 2.27
C LEU A 48 -94.49 -26.14 2.07
N ASP A 49 -95.25 -25.81 3.11
CA ASP A 49 -96.70 -25.58 2.98
C ASP A 49 -96.98 -24.41 2.02
N ARG A 50 -96.16 -23.36 2.06
CA ARG A 50 -96.24 -22.24 1.11
C ARG A 50 -95.74 -22.61 -0.28
N LEU A 51 -94.66 -23.38 -0.38
CA LEU A 51 -94.13 -23.86 -1.67
C LEU A 51 -95.12 -24.80 -2.38
N GLN A 52 -95.88 -25.60 -1.65
CA GLN A 52 -96.94 -26.44 -2.22
C GLN A 52 -98.05 -25.62 -2.88
N LEU A 53 -98.33 -24.42 -2.39
CA LEU A 53 -99.32 -23.53 -3.02
C LEU A 53 -98.79 -22.87 -4.29
N ILE A 54 -97.47 -22.68 -4.39
CA ILE A 54 -96.83 -21.88 -5.44
C ILE A 54 -96.27 -22.77 -6.57
N ALA A 55 -95.63 -23.87 -6.20
CA ALA A 55 -94.94 -24.79 -7.12
C ALA A 55 -95.05 -26.25 -6.63
N PRO A 56 -96.28 -26.82 -6.54
CA PRO A 56 -96.53 -28.14 -5.94
C PRO A 56 -95.83 -29.29 -6.67
N ASN A 57 -95.62 -29.14 -7.98
CA ASN A 57 -95.07 -30.17 -8.85
C ASN A 57 -93.56 -30.04 -9.08
N ASP A 58 -92.93 -29.08 -8.41
CA ASP A 58 -91.53 -28.78 -8.61
C ASP A 58 -90.63 -29.83 -7.96
N PRO A 59 -89.60 -30.35 -8.67
CA PRO A 59 -88.72 -31.40 -8.14
C PRO A 59 -88.06 -31.04 -6.81
N ASP A 60 -87.59 -29.79 -6.64
CA ASP A 60 -86.91 -29.32 -5.41
C ASP A 60 -87.88 -29.37 -4.21
N VAL A 61 -89.14 -28.99 -4.45
CA VAL A 61 -90.21 -28.95 -3.45
C VAL A 61 -90.63 -30.36 -3.06
N LEU A 62 -90.78 -31.26 -4.03
CA LEU A 62 -91.08 -32.67 -3.79
C LEU A 62 -89.95 -33.36 -3.02
N ALA A 63 -88.69 -33.13 -3.40
CA ALA A 63 -87.53 -33.68 -2.73
C ALA A 63 -87.43 -33.21 -1.28
N ALA A 64 -87.63 -31.92 -1.02
CA ALA A 64 -87.67 -31.38 0.34
C ALA A 64 -88.83 -31.94 1.17
N ARG A 65 -90.01 -32.18 0.58
CA ARG A 65 -91.13 -32.86 1.26
C ARG A 65 -90.80 -34.30 1.60
N ILE A 66 -90.12 -35.03 0.72
CA ILE A 66 -89.63 -36.40 1.01
C ILE A 66 -88.67 -36.36 2.20
N ARG A 67 -87.69 -35.43 2.21
CA ARG A 67 -86.75 -35.28 3.32
C ARG A 67 -87.46 -34.96 4.64
N LEU A 68 -88.46 -34.06 4.63
CA LEU A 68 -89.27 -33.76 5.82
C LEU A 68 -90.09 -34.97 6.29
N ALA A 69 -90.73 -35.70 5.37
CA ALA A 69 -91.50 -36.90 5.68
C ALA A 69 -90.63 -38.00 6.29
N ILE A 70 -89.41 -38.19 5.78
CA ILE A 70 -88.41 -39.12 6.34
C ILE A 70 -88.03 -38.70 7.76
N ARG A 71 -87.76 -37.42 8.02
CA ARG A 71 -87.46 -36.91 9.38
C ARG A 71 -88.61 -37.10 10.36
N GLN A 72 -89.85 -36.86 9.90
CA GLN A 72 -91.08 -37.08 10.67
C GLN A 72 -91.46 -38.56 10.80
N LYS A 73 -90.64 -39.48 10.26
CA LYS A 73 -90.86 -40.94 10.24
C LYS A 73 -92.13 -41.36 9.47
N ASN A 74 -92.69 -40.50 8.63
CA ASN A 74 -93.80 -40.82 7.75
C ASN A 74 -93.28 -41.45 6.44
N LEU A 75 -92.87 -42.71 6.53
CA LEU A 75 -92.26 -43.45 5.41
C LEU A 75 -93.24 -43.81 4.30
N ILE A 76 -94.55 -43.83 4.60
CA ILE A 76 -95.60 -44.08 3.62
C ILE A 76 -95.66 -42.88 2.67
N LEU A 77 -95.81 -41.67 3.23
CA LEU A 77 -95.81 -40.43 2.47
C LEU A 77 -94.49 -40.23 1.70
N ALA A 78 -93.35 -40.56 2.31
CA ALA A 78 -92.05 -40.47 1.64
C ALA A 78 -91.94 -41.38 0.41
N LYS A 79 -92.51 -42.60 0.46
CA LYS A 79 -92.54 -43.54 -0.68
C LYS A 79 -93.46 -43.06 -1.80
N GLU A 80 -94.65 -42.56 -1.45
CA GLU A 80 -95.61 -42.03 -2.42
C GLU A 80 -95.01 -40.83 -3.17
N LEU A 81 -94.45 -39.87 -2.44
CA LEU A 81 -93.80 -38.70 -3.02
C LEU A 81 -92.55 -39.06 -3.84
N LEU A 82 -91.84 -40.14 -3.49
CA LEU A 82 -90.69 -40.61 -4.26
C LEU A 82 -91.10 -41.18 -5.63
N GLU A 83 -92.19 -41.95 -5.71
CA GLU A 83 -92.72 -42.41 -6.99
C GLU A 83 -93.24 -41.23 -7.84
N GLU A 84 -93.81 -40.21 -7.20
CA GLU A 84 -94.21 -38.97 -7.87
C GLU A 84 -92.98 -38.22 -8.44
N LEU A 85 -91.92 -38.10 -7.66
CA LEU A 85 -90.67 -37.47 -8.09
C LEU A 85 -89.99 -38.29 -9.21
N LYS A 86 -90.06 -39.62 -9.16
CA LYS A 86 -89.55 -40.52 -10.21
C LYS A 86 -90.23 -40.27 -11.55
N GLN A 87 -91.55 -40.08 -11.55
CA GLN A 87 -92.29 -39.84 -12.80
C GLN A 87 -91.94 -38.48 -13.40
N LYS A 88 -91.75 -37.46 -12.55
CA LYS A 88 -91.52 -36.07 -12.99
C LYS A 88 -90.07 -35.77 -13.35
N ALA A 89 -89.12 -36.36 -12.64
CA ALA A 89 -87.69 -36.08 -12.77
C ALA A 89 -86.83 -37.32 -12.46
N PRO A 90 -86.95 -38.42 -13.24
CA PRO A 90 -86.30 -39.71 -12.95
C PRO A 90 -84.78 -39.65 -12.93
N ASP A 91 -84.17 -38.73 -13.69
CA ASP A 91 -82.71 -38.59 -13.78
C ASP A 91 -82.15 -37.46 -12.88
N SER A 92 -83.02 -36.78 -12.12
CA SER A 92 -82.60 -35.67 -11.25
C SER A 92 -81.77 -36.14 -10.06
N ASP A 93 -80.82 -35.30 -9.65
CA ASP A 93 -80.04 -35.54 -8.45
C ASP A 93 -80.94 -35.58 -7.21
N ASP A 94 -82.00 -34.77 -7.18
CA ASP A 94 -83.03 -34.79 -6.15
C ASP A 94 -83.72 -36.14 -6.01
N TYR A 95 -84.07 -36.80 -7.13
CA TYR A 95 -84.65 -38.13 -7.11
C TYR A 95 -83.66 -39.17 -6.55
N LYS A 96 -82.40 -39.16 -7.01
CA LYS A 96 -81.35 -40.07 -6.52
C LYS A 96 -81.09 -39.87 -5.02
N GLN A 97 -80.98 -38.63 -4.57
CA GLN A 97 -80.77 -38.28 -3.16
C GLN A 97 -81.98 -38.64 -2.29
N ALA A 98 -83.21 -38.44 -2.79
CA ALA A 98 -84.43 -38.82 -2.09
C ALA A 98 -84.56 -40.35 -1.99
N GLN A 99 -84.23 -41.08 -3.07
CA GLN A 99 -84.18 -42.54 -3.07
C GLN A 99 -83.15 -43.07 -2.06
N MET A 100 -81.96 -42.48 -2.05
CA MET A 100 -80.89 -42.83 -1.10
C MET A 100 -81.29 -42.50 0.34
N SER A 101 -81.94 -41.35 0.58
CA SER A 101 -82.46 -40.96 1.90
C SER A 101 -83.46 -42.00 2.43
N LEU A 102 -84.33 -42.50 1.56
CA LEU A 102 -85.29 -43.54 1.91
C LEU A 102 -84.61 -44.90 2.13
N PHE A 103 -83.61 -45.25 1.31
CA PHE A 103 -82.79 -46.46 1.51
C PHE A 103 -82.09 -46.46 2.87
N LEU A 104 -81.55 -45.32 3.31
CA LEU A 104 -80.94 -45.15 4.63
C LEU A 104 -81.93 -45.32 5.80
N THR A 105 -83.24 -45.38 5.57
CA THR A 105 -84.20 -45.70 6.63
C THR A 105 -84.24 -47.20 6.97
N GLN A 106 -83.76 -48.06 6.05
CA GLN A 106 -83.72 -49.51 6.22
C GLN A 106 -82.68 -49.94 7.28
N PRO A 107 -82.95 -50.97 8.11
CA PRO A 107 -82.03 -51.40 9.18
C PRO A 107 -80.61 -51.74 8.68
N VAL A 108 -80.50 -52.45 7.55
CA VAL A 108 -79.21 -52.88 6.99
C VAL A 108 -78.37 -51.68 6.53
N ALA A 109 -79.00 -50.70 5.87
CA ALA A 109 -78.31 -49.49 5.41
C ALA A 109 -77.82 -48.62 6.59
N LYS A 110 -78.63 -48.50 7.66
CA LYS A 110 -78.23 -47.82 8.90
C LYS A 110 -77.01 -48.45 9.54
N GLN A 111 -76.97 -49.79 9.61
CA GLN A 111 -75.85 -50.52 10.19
C GLN A 111 -74.56 -50.31 9.38
N LYS A 112 -74.62 -50.38 8.05
CA LYS A 112 -73.47 -50.11 7.18
C LYS A 112 -72.93 -48.68 7.36
N LEU A 113 -73.81 -47.68 7.42
CA LEU A 113 -73.40 -46.29 7.66
C LEU A 113 -72.74 -46.10 9.04
N GLN A 114 -73.30 -46.72 10.09
CA GLN A 114 -72.69 -46.67 11.44
C GLN A 114 -71.31 -47.32 11.47
N GLN A 115 -71.13 -48.45 10.78
CA GLN A 115 -69.83 -49.12 10.68
C GLN A 115 -68.81 -48.25 9.95
N ALA A 116 -69.20 -47.59 8.86
CA ALA A 116 -68.34 -46.68 8.13
C ALA A 116 -67.91 -45.47 8.99
N ARG A 117 -68.83 -44.90 9.79
CA ARG A 117 -68.54 -43.84 10.77
C ARG A 117 -67.53 -44.28 11.82
N LEU A 118 -67.67 -45.48 12.38
CA LEU A 118 -66.73 -46.03 13.37
C LEU A 118 -65.31 -46.18 12.78
N MET A 119 -65.20 -46.61 11.52
CA MET A 119 -63.91 -46.68 10.82
C MET A 119 -63.28 -45.29 10.64
N ALA A 120 -64.08 -44.28 10.29
CA ALA A 120 -63.60 -42.90 10.15
C ALA A 120 -63.10 -42.35 11.50
N ILE A 121 -63.85 -42.56 12.58
CA ILE A 121 -63.51 -42.10 13.94
C ILE A 121 -62.26 -42.81 14.48
N SER A 122 -62.09 -44.10 14.18
CA SER A 122 -60.92 -44.89 14.61
C SER A 122 -59.66 -44.65 13.77
N GLY A 123 -59.71 -43.78 12.76
CA GLY A 123 -58.56 -43.41 11.93
C GLY A 123 -58.28 -44.36 10.76
N HIS A 124 -59.12 -45.36 10.52
CA HIS A 124 -59.05 -46.24 9.35
C HIS A 124 -59.69 -45.57 8.11
N LEU A 125 -59.13 -44.42 7.72
CA LEU A 125 -59.75 -43.49 6.76
C LEU A 125 -59.97 -44.11 5.36
N ASP A 126 -59.03 -44.90 4.85
CA ASP A 126 -59.18 -45.54 3.54
C ASP A 126 -60.29 -46.60 3.53
N LEU A 127 -60.41 -47.38 4.60
CA LEU A 127 -61.48 -48.37 4.77
C LEU A 127 -62.84 -47.69 4.94
N ALA A 128 -62.89 -46.61 5.73
CA ALA A 128 -64.09 -45.80 5.87
C ALA A 128 -64.52 -45.26 4.51
N LYS A 129 -63.60 -44.65 3.74
CA LYS A 129 -63.88 -44.14 2.40
C LYS A 129 -64.47 -45.22 1.49
N ALA A 130 -63.86 -46.41 1.45
CA ALA A 130 -64.38 -47.52 0.65
C ALA A 130 -65.81 -47.93 1.03
N GLN A 131 -66.15 -47.93 2.33
CA GLN A 131 -67.51 -48.23 2.79
C GLN A 131 -68.52 -47.13 2.43
N TYR A 132 -68.15 -45.86 2.56
CA TYR A 132 -69.00 -44.75 2.11
C TYR A 132 -69.20 -44.77 0.59
N ASP A 133 -68.14 -45.00 -0.19
CA ASP A 133 -68.21 -45.07 -1.65
C ASP A 133 -69.10 -46.24 -2.12
N ALA A 134 -68.99 -47.40 -1.45
CA ALA A 134 -69.85 -48.55 -1.72
C ALA A 134 -71.30 -48.35 -1.28
N LEU A 135 -71.56 -47.46 -0.32
CA LEU A 135 -72.92 -47.19 0.18
C LEU A 135 -73.64 -46.12 -0.64
N PHE A 136 -72.91 -45.07 -1.06
CA PHE A 136 -73.50 -43.89 -1.68
C PHE A 136 -73.24 -43.78 -3.18
N HIS A 137 -72.21 -44.45 -3.72
CA HIS A 137 -71.84 -44.38 -5.14
C HIS A 137 -71.67 -42.94 -5.70
N GLY A 138 -71.38 -41.96 -4.83
CA GLY A 138 -71.26 -40.55 -5.18
C GLY A 138 -72.51 -39.71 -4.88
N ASP A 139 -73.66 -40.34 -4.65
CA ASP A 139 -74.94 -39.67 -4.39
C ASP A 139 -75.22 -39.57 -2.88
N PHE A 140 -74.80 -38.45 -2.28
CA PHE A 140 -75.02 -38.20 -0.85
C PHE A 140 -76.44 -37.69 -0.60
N PRO A 141 -77.22 -38.34 0.29
CA PRO A 141 -78.63 -38.03 0.49
C PRO A 141 -78.89 -36.69 1.21
N THR A 142 -77.89 -36.15 1.90
CA THR A 142 -77.98 -34.85 2.58
C THR A 142 -76.66 -34.09 2.49
N LEU A 143 -76.76 -32.76 2.59
CA LEU A 143 -75.60 -31.85 2.66
C LEU A 143 -74.71 -32.14 3.87
N GLU A 144 -75.31 -32.56 4.99
CA GLU A 144 -74.59 -32.95 6.20
C GLU A 144 -73.72 -34.20 5.96
N LEU A 145 -74.28 -35.26 5.37
CA LEU A 145 -73.52 -36.49 5.09
C LEU A 145 -72.43 -36.27 4.05
N SER A 146 -72.68 -35.40 3.06
CA SER A 146 -71.65 -34.97 2.12
C SER A 146 -70.49 -34.26 2.83
N SER A 147 -70.81 -33.32 3.73
CA SER A 147 -69.80 -32.65 4.57
C SER A 147 -69.03 -33.64 5.44
N GLU A 148 -69.72 -34.55 6.12
CA GLU A 148 -69.12 -35.58 6.98
C GLU A 148 -68.09 -36.41 6.19
N TYR A 149 -68.49 -36.91 5.02
CA TYR A 149 -67.61 -37.67 4.14
C TYR A 149 -66.39 -36.87 3.72
N TRP A 150 -66.59 -35.69 3.11
CA TRP A 150 -65.48 -34.93 2.56
C TRP A 150 -64.56 -34.35 3.64
N ARG A 151 -65.07 -34.10 4.86
CA ARG A 151 -64.24 -33.70 6.00
C ARG A 151 -63.29 -34.81 6.43
N PHE A 152 -63.73 -36.07 6.56
CA PHE A 152 -62.77 -37.12 6.93
C PHE A 152 -61.85 -37.49 5.77
N VAL A 153 -62.36 -37.52 4.53
CA VAL A 153 -61.55 -37.80 3.31
C VAL A 153 -60.46 -36.77 3.14
N SER A 154 -60.71 -35.52 3.54
CA SER A 154 -59.68 -34.49 3.49
C SER A 154 -58.49 -34.75 4.41
N TYR A 155 -58.52 -35.72 5.32
CA TYR A 155 -57.32 -36.16 6.08
C TYR A 155 -56.45 -37.17 5.32
N ILE A 156 -56.92 -37.70 4.18
CA ILE A 156 -56.15 -38.58 3.30
C ILE A 156 -55.33 -37.70 2.34
N PRO A 157 -53.98 -37.67 2.41
CA PRO A 157 -53.15 -36.74 1.64
C PRO A 157 -53.39 -36.78 0.13
N ALA A 158 -53.57 -37.97 -0.44
CA ALA A 158 -53.85 -38.17 -1.86
C ALA A 158 -55.20 -37.59 -2.31
N GLN A 159 -56.13 -37.37 -1.38
CA GLN A 159 -57.48 -36.87 -1.66
C GLN A 159 -57.68 -35.40 -1.25
N HIS A 160 -56.64 -34.71 -0.76
CA HIS A 160 -56.73 -33.32 -0.29
C HIS A 160 -57.35 -32.37 -1.32
N GLN A 161 -56.94 -32.44 -2.59
CA GLN A 161 -57.46 -31.55 -3.63
C GLN A 161 -58.92 -31.87 -3.97
N ASN A 162 -59.28 -33.15 -4.03
CA ASN A 162 -60.66 -33.58 -4.28
C ASN A 162 -61.58 -33.13 -3.15
N ALA A 163 -61.17 -33.38 -1.90
CA ALA A 163 -61.92 -32.96 -0.73
C ALA A 163 -62.04 -31.44 -0.63
N PHE A 164 -60.98 -30.69 -0.98
CA PHE A 164 -61.03 -29.23 -1.07
C PHE A 164 -62.10 -28.77 -2.07
N ASN A 165 -62.10 -29.32 -3.30
CA ASN A 165 -63.05 -28.93 -4.33
C ASN A 165 -64.51 -29.17 -3.87
N HIS A 166 -64.78 -30.33 -3.27
CA HIS A 166 -66.13 -30.67 -2.80
C HIS A 166 -66.56 -29.87 -1.57
N LEU A 167 -65.69 -29.70 -0.57
CA LEU A 167 -66.00 -28.87 0.61
C LEU A 167 -66.18 -27.40 0.24
N GLN A 168 -65.38 -26.88 -0.71
CA GLN A 168 -65.52 -25.52 -1.21
C GLN A 168 -66.82 -25.34 -1.99
N SER A 169 -67.20 -26.31 -2.82
CA SER A 169 -68.49 -26.30 -3.53
C SER A 169 -69.65 -26.29 -2.54
N LEU A 170 -69.59 -27.15 -1.52
CA LEU A 170 -70.60 -27.22 -0.46
C LEU A 170 -70.67 -25.92 0.36
N TYR A 171 -69.52 -25.34 0.70
CA TYR A 171 -69.45 -24.02 1.34
C TYR A 171 -70.13 -22.94 0.50
N ASN A 172 -69.79 -22.87 -0.80
CA ASN A 172 -70.34 -21.87 -1.72
C ASN A 172 -71.85 -22.03 -1.88
N PHE A 173 -72.34 -23.27 -2.00
CA PHE A 173 -73.76 -23.58 -2.06
C PHE A 173 -74.49 -23.07 -0.80
N LEU A 174 -74.01 -23.43 0.39
CA LEU A 174 -74.62 -22.98 1.66
C LEU A 174 -74.57 -21.45 1.80
N ASN A 175 -73.48 -20.82 1.37
CA ASN A 175 -73.33 -19.37 1.42
C ASN A 175 -74.31 -18.65 0.47
N ALA A 176 -74.49 -19.16 -0.75
CA ALA A 176 -75.44 -18.60 -1.72
C ALA A 176 -76.89 -18.67 -1.24
N HIS A 177 -77.24 -19.69 -0.46
CA HIS A 177 -78.57 -19.87 0.14
C HIS A 177 -78.69 -19.23 1.53
N GLY A 178 -77.79 -18.32 1.90
CA GLY A 178 -77.89 -17.51 3.11
C GLY A 178 -77.64 -18.24 4.43
N VAL A 179 -77.13 -19.47 4.43
CA VAL A 179 -76.95 -20.30 5.64
C VAL A 179 -76.00 -19.65 6.65
N TYR A 180 -74.97 -18.94 6.17
CA TYR A 180 -73.97 -18.31 7.04
C TYR A 180 -74.30 -16.87 7.46
N SER A 181 -75.47 -16.33 7.08
CA SER A 181 -75.84 -14.92 7.29
C SER A 181 -76.38 -14.61 8.69
N ASN A 182 -76.85 -15.61 9.44
CA ASN A 182 -77.40 -15.45 10.78
C ASN A 182 -76.97 -16.63 11.69
N ASN A 183 -76.46 -16.28 12.88
CA ASN A 183 -76.06 -17.11 14.03
C ASN A 183 -74.64 -17.71 14.11
N ASN A 184 -74.01 -17.42 15.26
CA ASN A 184 -72.78 -17.98 15.82
C ASN A 184 -73.05 -19.29 16.59
N ASN A 185 -73.81 -20.23 16.02
CA ASN A 185 -73.95 -21.54 16.68
C ASN A 185 -72.71 -22.40 16.37
N LEU A 186 -71.87 -22.57 17.41
CA LEU A 186 -70.56 -23.24 17.36
C LEU A 186 -70.64 -24.77 17.25
N ASP A 187 -71.78 -25.38 17.58
CA ASP A 187 -71.97 -26.85 17.62
C ASP A 187 -72.86 -27.38 16.48
N ASN A 188 -72.51 -27.09 15.22
CA ASN A 188 -73.15 -27.72 14.07
C ASN A 188 -72.11 -28.12 13.00
N TRP A 189 -72.40 -29.13 12.17
CA TRP A 189 -71.49 -29.69 11.17
C TRP A 189 -70.93 -28.66 10.17
N ILE A 190 -71.63 -27.54 10.00
CA ILE A 190 -71.20 -26.38 9.19
C ILE A 190 -69.98 -25.66 9.75
N TYR A 191 -69.78 -25.66 11.08
CA TYR A 191 -68.57 -25.13 11.72
C TYR A 191 -67.38 -26.03 11.40
N GLY A 192 -67.55 -27.34 11.60
CA GLY A 192 -66.52 -28.31 11.27
C GLY A 192 -66.16 -28.33 9.77
N LEU A 193 -67.10 -27.97 8.89
CA LEU A 193 -66.82 -27.73 7.47
C LEU A 193 -65.92 -26.51 7.29
N LYS A 194 -66.28 -25.35 7.87
CA LYS A 194 -65.49 -24.11 7.78
C LYS A 194 -64.07 -24.28 8.34
N GLU A 195 -63.95 -24.89 9.52
CA GLU A 195 -62.68 -25.19 10.17
C GLU A 195 -61.79 -26.04 9.25
N ARG A 196 -62.35 -27.14 8.71
CA ARG A 196 -61.56 -28.04 7.85
C ARG A 196 -61.18 -27.39 6.53
N LEU A 197 -62.10 -26.67 5.91
CA LEU A 197 -61.85 -25.93 4.68
C LEU A 197 -60.80 -24.84 4.90
N SER A 198 -60.82 -24.14 6.04
CA SER A 198 -59.78 -23.18 6.45
C SER A 198 -58.40 -23.85 6.51
N GLY A 199 -58.29 -25.03 7.13
CA GLY A 199 -57.04 -25.79 7.16
C GLY A 199 -56.52 -26.21 5.77
N LEU A 200 -57.42 -26.54 4.83
CA LEU A 200 -57.03 -26.84 3.44
C LEU A 200 -56.57 -25.58 2.69
N TRP A 201 -57.19 -24.43 2.94
CA TRP A 201 -56.72 -23.14 2.41
C TRP A 201 -55.32 -22.77 2.92
N VAL A 202 -55.02 -23.03 4.19
CA VAL A 202 -53.65 -22.91 4.73
C VAL A 202 -52.68 -23.81 3.97
N SER A 203 -53.03 -25.09 3.79
CA SER A 203 -52.17 -26.05 3.06
C SER A 203 -51.90 -25.61 1.61
N ASN A 204 -52.89 -24.99 0.95
CA ASN A 204 -52.73 -24.40 -0.38
C ASN A 204 -51.81 -23.17 -0.36
N GLY A 205 -51.93 -22.33 0.68
CA GLY A 205 -51.03 -21.21 0.94
C GLY A 205 -49.58 -21.64 1.14
N ASP A 206 -49.35 -22.68 1.95
CA ASP A 206 -48.02 -23.24 2.21
C ASP A 206 -47.37 -23.79 0.92
N ALA A 207 -48.16 -24.37 0.02
CA ALA A 207 -47.69 -24.81 -1.30
C ALA A 207 -47.31 -23.62 -2.19
N ALA A 208 -48.10 -22.54 -2.19
CA ALA A 208 -47.79 -21.32 -2.93
C ALA A 208 -46.55 -20.58 -2.36
N PHE A 209 -46.38 -20.59 -1.03
CA PHE A 209 -45.22 -20.00 -0.37
C PHE A 209 -43.93 -20.73 -0.76
N ARG A 210 -43.95 -22.08 -0.74
CA ARG A 210 -42.79 -22.91 -1.15
C ARG A 210 -42.40 -22.75 -2.62
N THR A 211 -43.35 -22.42 -3.49
CA THR A 211 -43.09 -22.15 -4.92
C THR A 211 -42.70 -20.70 -5.20
N GLY A 212 -42.54 -19.86 -4.16
CA GLY A 212 -42.11 -18.47 -4.28
C GLY A 212 -43.23 -17.48 -4.68
N ASN A 213 -44.47 -17.96 -4.84
CA ASN A 213 -45.61 -17.12 -5.23
C ASN A 213 -46.26 -16.47 -3.99
N MET A 214 -45.63 -15.39 -3.51
CA MET A 214 -46.02 -14.70 -2.28
C MET A 214 -47.42 -14.07 -2.35
N ASP A 215 -47.82 -13.55 -3.53
CA ASP A 215 -49.14 -12.95 -3.73
C ASP A 215 -50.25 -14.00 -3.63
N LEU A 216 -50.03 -15.16 -4.24
CA LEU A 216 -50.97 -16.27 -4.15
C LEU A 216 -51.01 -16.79 -2.71
N ALA A 217 -49.86 -17.04 -2.07
CA ALA A 217 -49.79 -17.51 -0.69
C ALA A 217 -50.57 -16.61 0.27
N GLN A 218 -50.35 -15.30 0.20
CA GLN A 218 -51.08 -14.33 1.03
C GLN A 218 -52.60 -14.41 0.81
N LYS A 219 -53.06 -14.45 -0.45
CA LYS A 219 -54.49 -14.57 -0.76
C LYS A 219 -55.07 -15.84 -0.17
N ARG A 220 -54.36 -16.97 -0.24
CA ARG A 220 -54.82 -18.27 0.30
C ARG A 220 -54.92 -18.27 1.82
N TYR A 221 -53.93 -17.72 2.52
CA TYR A 221 -54.02 -17.55 3.98
C TYR A 221 -55.14 -16.57 4.38
N GLN A 222 -55.37 -15.51 3.61
CA GLN A 222 -56.50 -14.60 3.84
C GLN A 222 -57.84 -15.33 3.66
N GLN A 223 -57.98 -16.21 2.66
CA GLN A 223 -59.17 -17.04 2.51
C GLN A 223 -59.38 -17.98 3.70
N ALA A 224 -58.31 -18.57 4.24
CA ALA A 224 -58.38 -19.36 5.47
C ALA A 224 -58.93 -18.54 6.66
N LEU A 225 -58.47 -17.30 6.82
CA LEU A 225 -58.91 -16.39 7.89
C LEU A 225 -60.33 -15.87 7.72
N LEU A 226 -60.85 -15.77 6.48
CA LEU A 226 -62.26 -15.44 6.23
C LEU A 226 -63.20 -16.56 6.72
N LEU A 227 -62.73 -17.81 6.70
CA LEU A 227 -63.49 -18.98 7.16
C LEU A 227 -63.37 -19.21 8.66
N ASP A 228 -62.16 -19.03 9.20
CA ASP A 228 -61.83 -19.18 10.62
C ASP A 228 -60.77 -18.15 11.03
N GLN A 229 -61.21 -17.12 11.75
CA GLN A 229 -60.34 -16.04 12.24
C GLN A 229 -59.38 -16.52 13.35
N THR A 230 -59.65 -17.68 13.95
CA THR A 230 -58.84 -18.30 15.01
C THR A 230 -57.83 -19.32 14.47
N ASN A 231 -57.65 -19.41 13.15
CA ASN A 231 -56.68 -20.32 12.55
C ASN A 231 -55.23 -19.83 12.77
N TYR A 232 -54.54 -20.45 13.73
CA TYR A 232 -53.14 -20.16 14.06
C TYR A 232 -52.20 -20.22 12.84
N PHE A 233 -52.30 -21.25 12.01
CA PHE A 233 -51.36 -21.47 10.92
C PHE A 233 -51.55 -20.46 9.78
N ALA A 234 -52.78 -19.99 9.56
CA ALA A 234 -53.04 -18.92 8.62
C ALA A 234 -52.38 -17.60 9.04
N TRP A 235 -52.45 -17.24 10.33
CA TRP A 235 -51.74 -16.06 10.87
C TRP A 235 -50.22 -16.18 10.77
N VAL A 236 -49.66 -17.37 11.05
CA VAL A 236 -48.22 -17.63 10.83
C VAL A 236 -47.85 -17.45 9.36
N GLY A 237 -48.61 -18.02 8.43
CA GLY A 237 -48.37 -17.90 6.99
C GLY A 237 -48.43 -16.44 6.49
N ILE A 238 -49.36 -15.63 7.00
CA ILE A 238 -49.38 -14.17 6.74
C ILE A 238 -48.11 -13.51 7.26
N GLY A 239 -47.68 -13.86 8.47
CA GLY A 239 -46.43 -13.37 9.06
C GLY A 239 -45.20 -13.74 8.23
N GLU A 240 -45.12 -14.97 7.73
CA GLU A 240 -44.02 -15.45 6.89
C GLU A 240 -43.97 -14.74 5.54
N VAL A 241 -45.11 -14.53 4.89
CA VAL A 241 -45.17 -13.75 3.63
C VAL A 241 -44.72 -12.30 3.86
N ALA A 242 -45.20 -11.65 4.93
CA ALA A 242 -44.80 -10.29 5.26
C ALA A 242 -43.30 -10.20 5.60
N PHE A 243 -42.77 -11.20 6.33
CA PHE A 243 -41.35 -11.30 6.65
C PHE A 243 -40.49 -11.45 5.39
N PHE A 244 -40.89 -12.33 4.46
CA PHE A 244 -40.20 -12.53 3.18
C PHE A 244 -40.18 -11.25 2.33
N ARG A 245 -41.29 -10.49 2.33
CA ARG A 245 -41.38 -9.18 1.66
C ARG A 245 -40.68 -8.04 2.40
N LYS A 246 -39.97 -8.32 3.51
CA LYS A 246 -39.29 -7.33 4.36
C LYS A 246 -40.25 -6.32 5.02
N ASN A 247 -41.55 -6.60 5.07
CA ASN A 247 -42.51 -5.80 5.83
C ASN A 247 -42.59 -6.33 7.27
N PHE A 248 -41.57 -5.98 8.06
CA PHE A 248 -41.38 -6.54 9.40
C PHE A 248 -42.43 -6.07 10.42
N ALA A 249 -43.05 -4.90 10.22
CA ALA A 249 -44.08 -4.38 11.12
C ALA A 249 -45.37 -5.21 11.02
N ASP A 250 -45.80 -5.55 9.80
CA ASP A 250 -47.00 -6.38 9.62
C ASP A 250 -46.71 -7.85 9.90
N ALA A 251 -45.49 -8.33 9.65
CA ALA A 251 -45.06 -9.66 10.09
C ALA A 251 -45.12 -9.79 11.62
N GLU A 252 -44.62 -8.79 12.36
CA GLU A 252 -44.67 -8.77 13.82
C GLU A 252 -46.11 -8.81 14.34
N LYS A 253 -47.02 -8.02 13.74
CA LYS A 253 -48.45 -8.06 14.10
C LYS A 253 -49.04 -9.45 13.87
N ALA A 254 -48.81 -10.05 12.71
CA ALA A 254 -49.36 -11.36 12.36
C ALA A 254 -48.84 -12.48 13.28
N TYR A 255 -47.55 -12.50 13.59
CA TYR A 255 -47.00 -13.46 14.55
C TYR A 255 -47.51 -13.25 15.98
N LYS A 256 -47.70 -12.00 16.42
CA LYS A 256 -48.34 -11.71 17.72
C LYS A 256 -49.78 -12.20 17.76
N GLN A 257 -50.55 -12.01 16.68
CA GLN A 257 -51.92 -12.55 16.58
C GLN A 257 -51.93 -14.08 16.63
N ALA A 258 -51.00 -14.75 15.94
CA ALA A 258 -50.83 -16.19 16.05
C ALA A 258 -50.55 -16.64 17.50
N LEU A 259 -49.70 -15.92 18.22
CA LEU A 259 -49.41 -16.22 19.63
C LEU A 259 -50.55 -15.90 20.59
N LEU A 260 -51.41 -14.93 20.29
CA LEU A 260 -52.64 -14.69 21.06
C LEU A 260 -53.60 -15.88 20.95
N ILE A 261 -53.68 -16.50 19.77
CA ILE A 261 -54.52 -17.68 19.52
C ILE A 261 -53.94 -18.93 20.19
N SER A 262 -52.63 -19.16 20.04
CA SER A 262 -51.96 -20.34 20.60
C SER A 262 -50.59 -19.95 21.18
N PRO A 263 -50.54 -19.55 22.46
CA PRO A 263 -49.33 -19.02 23.10
C PRO A 263 -48.14 -19.99 23.10
N GLY A 264 -48.38 -21.30 23.05
CA GLY A 264 -47.35 -22.34 23.19
C GLY A 264 -46.68 -22.85 21.90
N LYS A 265 -47.00 -22.29 20.71
CA LYS A 265 -46.51 -22.82 19.43
C LYS A 265 -45.26 -22.08 18.91
N SER A 266 -44.25 -22.86 18.49
CA SER A 266 -42.90 -22.35 18.21
C SER A 266 -42.73 -21.50 16.94
N SER A 267 -43.52 -21.71 15.89
CA SER A 267 -43.28 -21.06 14.58
C SER A 267 -43.36 -19.53 14.63
N ALA A 268 -44.36 -18.98 15.33
CA ALA A 268 -44.51 -17.53 15.48
C ALA A 268 -43.38 -16.93 16.35
N VAL A 269 -42.90 -17.67 17.36
CA VAL A 269 -41.76 -17.25 18.19
C VAL A 269 -40.48 -17.16 17.35
N TYR A 270 -40.19 -18.15 16.48
CA TYR A 270 -39.06 -18.08 15.55
C TYR A 270 -39.14 -16.88 14.60
N GLY A 271 -40.34 -16.58 14.08
CA GLY A 271 -40.60 -15.40 13.27
C GLY A 271 -40.25 -14.09 14.01
N LEU A 272 -40.70 -13.96 15.26
CA LEU A 272 -40.41 -12.79 16.10
C LEU A 272 -38.94 -12.66 16.48
N ILE A 273 -38.25 -13.76 16.81
CA ILE A 273 -36.80 -13.76 17.03
C ILE A 273 -36.07 -13.24 15.78
N GLY A 274 -36.48 -13.70 14.59
CA GLY A 274 -35.92 -13.25 13.32
C GLY A 274 -36.10 -11.74 13.08
N ILE A 275 -37.22 -11.17 13.50
CA ILE A 275 -37.49 -9.73 13.42
C ILE A 275 -36.65 -8.96 14.44
N TYR A 276 -36.68 -9.37 15.71
CA TYR A 276 -35.98 -8.66 16.78
C TYR A 276 -34.47 -8.71 16.64
N LYS A 277 -33.90 -9.81 16.13
CA LYS A 277 -32.46 -9.95 15.85
C LYS A 277 -31.98 -8.90 14.85
N ARG A 278 -32.82 -8.47 13.89
CA ARG A 278 -32.50 -7.40 12.93
C ARG A 278 -32.52 -6.00 13.55
N GLN A 279 -33.23 -5.83 14.67
CA GLN A 279 -33.28 -4.56 15.39
C GLN A 279 -32.10 -4.43 16.36
N SER A 280 -31.88 -5.44 17.22
CA SER A 280 -30.66 -5.62 17.99
C SER A 280 -30.59 -7.03 18.60
N LEU A 281 -29.37 -7.56 18.80
CA LEU A 281 -29.17 -8.84 19.49
C LEU A 281 -29.76 -8.82 20.90
N LYS A 282 -29.62 -7.68 21.60
CA LYS A 282 -30.19 -7.45 22.93
C LYS A 282 -31.72 -7.58 22.92
N LYS A 283 -32.43 -6.97 21.97
CA LYS A 283 -33.90 -7.04 21.91
C LYS A 283 -34.41 -8.46 21.66
N ALA A 284 -33.73 -9.22 20.81
CA ALA A 284 -34.06 -10.63 20.58
C ALA A 284 -33.85 -11.49 21.84
N LEU A 285 -32.75 -11.24 22.55
CA LEU A 285 -32.44 -11.93 23.79
C LEU A 285 -33.42 -11.57 24.92
N ASP A 286 -33.75 -10.29 25.09
CA ASP A 286 -34.72 -9.80 26.07
C ASP A 286 -36.11 -10.42 25.83
N TYR A 287 -36.52 -10.55 24.56
CA TYR A 287 -37.75 -11.26 24.18
C TYR A 287 -37.70 -12.75 24.55
N LEU A 288 -36.60 -13.45 24.24
CA LEU A 288 -36.46 -14.86 24.62
C LEU A 288 -36.46 -15.06 26.15
N ASN A 289 -35.89 -14.11 26.89
CA ASN A 289 -35.86 -14.13 28.35
C ASN A 289 -37.22 -13.81 28.99
N SER A 290 -38.10 -13.10 28.28
CA SER A 290 -39.46 -12.77 28.75
C SER A 290 -40.49 -13.86 28.44
N LEU A 291 -40.11 -14.91 27.69
CA LEU A 291 -40.99 -16.06 27.44
C LEU A 291 -41.22 -16.87 28.73
N PRO A 292 -42.42 -17.47 28.89
CA PRO A 292 -42.70 -18.46 29.93
C PRO A 292 -41.67 -19.61 29.97
N GLU A 293 -41.41 -20.20 31.14
CA GLU A 293 -40.31 -21.17 31.35
C GLU A 293 -40.40 -22.42 30.47
N ASP A 294 -41.61 -22.90 30.18
CA ASP A 294 -41.84 -24.04 29.27
C ASP A 294 -41.39 -23.71 27.83
N LEU A 295 -41.59 -22.49 27.36
CA LEU A 295 -41.10 -22.03 26.06
C LEU A 295 -39.62 -21.68 26.09
N LYS A 296 -39.16 -21.01 27.16
CA LYS A 296 -37.77 -20.62 27.33
C LYS A 296 -36.82 -21.82 27.27
N SER A 297 -37.22 -22.98 27.82
CA SER A 297 -36.47 -24.24 27.70
C SER A 297 -36.34 -24.72 26.24
N LYS A 298 -37.39 -24.60 25.42
CA LYS A 298 -37.40 -24.98 24.00
C LYS A 298 -36.51 -24.08 23.13
N PHE A 299 -36.32 -22.82 23.54
CA PHE A 299 -35.50 -21.84 22.82
C PHE A 299 -34.14 -21.58 23.48
N ASN A 300 -33.69 -22.49 24.36
CA ASN A 300 -32.44 -22.32 25.10
C ASN A 300 -31.20 -22.23 24.18
N GLU A 301 -31.14 -23.02 23.11
CA GLU A 301 -30.04 -22.98 22.15
C GLU A 301 -29.97 -21.64 21.37
N PRO A 302 -31.06 -21.16 20.73
CA PRO A 302 -31.11 -19.81 20.17
C PRO A 302 -30.77 -18.70 21.17
N ARG A 303 -31.20 -18.84 22.44
CA ARG A 303 -30.88 -17.89 23.52
C ARG A 303 -29.37 -17.85 23.81
N ARG A 304 -28.74 -19.01 24.01
CA ARG A 304 -27.28 -19.12 24.22
C ARG A 304 -26.48 -18.59 23.05
N SER A 305 -26.90 -18.87 21.82
CA SER A 305 -26.25 -18.33 20.61
C SER A 305 -26.34 -16.81 20.55
N LEU A 306 -27.47 -16.20 20.91
CA LEU A 306 -27.63 -14.74 21.00
C LEU A 306 -26.79 -14.13 22.14
N GLU A 307 -26.66 -14.81 23.27
CA GLU A 307 -25.77 -14.39 24.37
C GLU A 307 -24.30 -14.38 23.96
N SER A 308 -23.84 -15.45 23.30
CA SER A 308 -22.50 -15.52 22.72
C SER A 308 -22.27 -14.40 21.69
N ALA A 309 -23.21 -14.19 20.76
CA ALA A 309 -23.10 -13.16 19.73
C ALA A 309 -23.03 -11.73 20.32
N LEU A 310 -23.76 -11.45 21.41
CA LEU A 310 -23.70 -10.14 22.07
C LEU A 310 -22.33 -9.89 22.73
N LEU A 311 -21.73 -10.93 23.31
CA LEU A 311 -20.36 -10.86 23.86
C LEU A 311 -19.31 -10.68 22.76
N GLN A 312 -19.50 -11.33 21.60
CA GLN A 312 -18.67 -11.13 20.42
C GLN A 312 -18.73 -9.67 19.94
N GLU A 313 -19.92 -9.07 19.85
CA GLU A 313 -20.08 -7.66 19.46
C GLU A 313 -19.33 -6.71 20.41
N GLN A 314 -19.38 -6.98 21.73
CA GLN A 314 -18.59 -6.22 22.71
C GLN A 314 -17.08 -6.41 22.52
N ALA A 315 -16.64 -7.65 22.28
CA ALA A 315 -15.23 -7.97 22.04
C ALA A 315 -14.70 -7.25 20.79
N GLU A 316 -15.49 -7.21 19.71
CA GLU A 316 -15.16 -6.50 18.48
C GLU A 316 -15.04 -4.99 18.69
N GLN A 317 -15.87 -4.39 19.54
CA GLN A 317 -15.74 -2.97 19.90
C GLN A 317 -14.42 -2.67 20.63
N PHE A 318 -13.97 -3.56 21.52
CA PHE A 318 -12.66 -3.45 22.15
C PHE A 318 -11.52 -3.68 21.15
N ALA A 319 -11.66 -4.66 20.26
CA ALA A 319 -10.67 -4.95 19.21
C ALA A 319 -10.48 -3.76 18.26
N LYS A 320 -11.56 -3.08 17.83
CA LYS A 320 -11.50 -1.85 17.02
C LYS A 320 -10.71 -0.73 17.69
N LYS A 321 -10.73 -0.67 19.03
CA LYS A 321 -9.95 0.29 19.84
C LYS A 321 -8.55 -0.22 20.19
N ARG A 322 -8.12 -1.38 19.66
CA ARG A 322 -6.85 -2.07 19.96
C ARG A 322 -6.68 -2.48 21.44
N LEU A 323 -7.78 -2.61 22.17
CA LEU A 323 -7.80 -3.05 23.58
C LEU A 323 -7.87 -4.58 23.65
N TRP A 324 -6.81 -5.26 23.17
CA TRP A 324 -6.80 -6.70 22.91
C TRP A 324 -7.07 -7.57 24.15
N ARG A 325 -6.58 -7.19 25.33
CA ARG A 325 -6.81 -7.95 26.57
C ARG A 325 -8.29 -7.99 26.96
N GLN A 326 -9.01 -6.88 26.81
CA GLN A 326 -10.44 -6.78 27.10
C GLN A 326 -11.26 -7.55 26.04
N ALA A 327 -10.86 -7.47 24.78
CA ALA A 327 -11.46 -8.28 23.71
C ALA A 327 -11.32 -9.79 23.99
N ILE A 328 -10.12 -10.24 24.39
CA ILE A 328 -9.83 -11.63 24.77
C ILE A 328 -10.72 -12.12 25.92
N GLU A 329 -10.95 -11.27 26.93
CA GLU A 329 -11.83 -11.61 28.05
C GLU A 329 -13.27 -11.87 27.58
N LYS A 330 -13.80 -10.96 26.73
CA LYS A 330 -15.16 -11.09 26.16
C LYS A 330 -15.29 -12.28 25.21
N TYR A 331 -14.31 -12.52 24.35
CA TYR A 331 -14.29 -13.73 23.52
C TYR A 331 -14.19 -15.01 24.37
N GLY A 332 -13.43 -14.99 25.46
CA GLY A 332 -13.36 -16.12 26.40
C GLY A 332 -14.68 -16.37 27.15
N GLN A 333 -15.47 -15.33 27.43
CA GLN A 333 -16.83 -15.48 27.97
C GLN A 333 -17.77 -16.10 26.93
N ALA A 334 -17.67 -15.66 25.66
CA ALA A 334 -18.46 -16.20 24.56
C ALA A 334 -18.12 -17.69 24.28
N GLU A 335 -16.84 -18.09 24.32
CA GLU A 335 -16.40 -19.48 24.04
C GLU A 335 -16.97 -20.48 25.06
N LYS A 336 -17.15 -20.05 26.32
CA LYS A 336 -17.80 -20.90 27.34
C LYS A 336 -19.27 -21.17 27.03
N ILE A 337 -19.94 -20.21 26.38
CA ILE A 337 -21.37 -20.31 26.04
C ILE A 337 -21.56 -21.12 24.77
N ASP A 338 -20.78 -20.81 23.72
CA ASP A 338 -20.84 -21.46 22.41
C ASP A 338 -19.44 -21.88 21.92
N PRO A 339 -18.90 -23.00 22.42
CA PRO A 339 -17.53 -23.44 22.10
C PRO A 339 -17.35 -23.99 20.68
N ASN A 340 -18.42 -24.12 19.91
CA ASN A 340 -18.38 -24.69 18.56
C ASN A 340 -18.61 -23.61 17.47
N ASP A 341 -18.75 -22.33 17.84
CA ASP A 341 -18.84 -21.23 16.89
C ASP A 341 -17.49 -21.00 16.19
N VAL A 342 -17.50 -21.23 14.88
CA VAL A 342 -16.34 -21.15 14.00
C VAL A 342 -15.79 -19.73 13.91
N TRP A 343 -16.66 -18.73 13.78
CA TRP A 343 -16.27 -17.33 13.60
C TRP A 343 -15.84 -16.70 14.91
N LEU A 344 -16.49 -17.06 16.02
CA LEU A 344 -15.99 -16.75 17.36
C LEU A 344 -14.56 -17.26 17.55
N THR A 345 -14.30 -18.52 17.21
CA THR A 345 -12.97 -19.14 17.33
C THR A 345 -11.94 -18.38 16.51
N TYR A 346 -12.28 -18.00 15.27
CA TYR A 346 -11.42 -17.20 14.40
C TYR A 346 -11.10 -15.82 14.99
N HIS A 347 -12.11 -15.06 15.41
CA HIS A 347 -11.91 -13.73 15.99
C HIS A 347 -11.15 -13.77 17.32
N PHE A 348 -11.39 -14.80 18.13
CA PHE A 348 -10.68 -15.02 19.37
C PHE A 348 -9.20 -15.36 19.12
N ALA A 349 -8.91 -16.26 18.19
CA ALA A 349 -7.56 -16.62 17.78
C ALA A 349 -6.77 -15.42 17.25
N LEU A 350 -7.40 -14.55 16.45
CA LEU A 350 -6.79 -13.29 16.00
C LEU A 350 -6.42 -12.37 17.17
N ALA A 351 -7.33 -12.18 18.14
CA ALA A 351 -7.09 -11.34 19.30
C ALA A 351 -5.94 -11.88 20.18
N LEU A 352 -5.89 -13.20 20.36
CA LEU A 352 -4.79 -13.88 21.08
C LEU A 352 -3.45 -13.71 20.38
N ASN A 353 -3.42 -13.71 19.05
CA ASN A 353 -2.17 -13.50 18.33
C ASN A 353 -1.63 -12.07 18.48
N HIS A 354 -2.50 -11.06 18.52
CA HIS A 354 -2.09 -9.67 18.76
C HIS A 354 -1.37 -9.45 20.11
N VAL A 355 -1.55 -10.37 21.07
CA VAL A 355 -0.84 -10.36 22.36
C VAL A 355 0.27 -11.41 22.45
N GLY A 356 0.65 -12.03 21.32
CA GLY A 356 1.72 -13.02 21.23
C GLY A 356 1.35 -14.43 21.70
N ASN A 357 0.08 -14.73 21.92
CA ASN A 357 -0.37 -16.05 22.41
C ASN A 357 -0.86 -16.96 21.26
N SER A 358 0.01 -17.21 20.28
CA SER A 358 -0.31 -18.02 19.10
C SER A 358 -0.52 -19.51 19.43
N GLN A 359 0.05 -20.00 20.54
CA GLN A 359 -0.12 -21.39 20.98
C GLN A 359 -1.57 -21.66 21.37
N LYS A 360 -2.15 -20.81 22.24
CA LYS A 360 -3.55 -20.94 22.66
C LYS A 360 -4.52 -20.74 21.49
N ALA A 361 -4.18 -19.86 20.55
CA ALA A 361 -4.94 -19.67 19.32
C ALA A 361 -4.98 -20.95 18.45
N ASN A 362 -3.86 -21.68 18.34
CA ASN A 362 -3.82 -22.96 17.64
C ASN A 362 -4.59 -24.05 18.39
N GLU A 363 -4.50 -24.10 19.72
CA GLU A 363 -5.25 -25.05 20.56
C GLU A 363 -6.77 -24.88 20.37
N LEU A 364 -7.26 -23.64 20.28
CA LEU A 364 -8.67 -23.34 19.99
C LEU A 364 -9.14 -23.96 18.67
N PHE A 365 -8.37 -23.77 17.59
CA PHE A 365 -8.68 -24.37 16.29
C PHE A 365 -8.53 -25.90 16.29
N GLN A 366 -7.54 -26.45 16.98
CA GLN A 366 -7.40 -27.90 17.12
C GLN A 366 -8.61 -28.53 17.83
N LYS A 367 -9.08 -27.88 18.91
CA LYS A 367 -10.28 -28.30 19.64
C LYS A 367 -11.53 -28.25 18.75
N LEU A 368 -11.69 -27.19 17.96
CA LEU A 368 -12.79 -27.05 17.00
C LEU A 368 -12.74 -28.15 15.92
N ILE A 369 -11.61 -28.30 15.24
CA ILE A 369 -11.42 -29.24 14.12
C ILE A 369 -11.50 -30.70 14.57
N SER A 370 -11.07 -31.02 15.80
CA SER A 370 -11.11 -32.39 16.34
C SER A 370 -12.52 -32.99 16.40
N LYS A 371 -13.55 -32.14 16.52
CA LYS A 371 -14.95 -32.56 16.64
C LYS A 371 -15.66 -32.71 15.29
N GLN A 372 -15.25 -31.97 14.26
CA GLN A 372 -15.98 -31.87 12.98
C GLN A 372 -15.03 -31.81 11.77
N LYS A 373 -14.07 -32.74 11.67
CA LYS A 373 -12.99 -32.84 10.64
C LYS A 373 -13.38 -32.67 9.15
N LYS A 374 -14.64 -32.45 8.77
CA LYS A 374 -15.12 -32.30 7.38
C LYS A 374 -16.03 -31.07 7.15
N ASN A 375 -16.03 -30.07 8.04
CA ASN A 375 -16.82 -28.85 7.83
C ASN A 375 -16.05 -27.81 6.99
N PRO A 376 -16.52 -27.43 5.78
CA PRO A 376 -15.83 -26.44 4.95
C PRO A 376 -15.63 -25.09 5.66
N THR A 377 -16.61 -24.63 6.44
CA THR A 377 -16.54 -23.33 7.12
C THR A 377 -15.39 -23.27 8.13
N GLU A 378 -15.15 -24.36 8.87
CA GLU A 378 -14.03 -24.48 9.82
C GLU A 378 -12.68 -24.45 9.11
N VAL A 379 -12.56 -25.20 8.02
CA VAL A 379 -11.35 -25.25 7.20
C VAL A 379 -11.01 -23.87 6.64
N TYR A 380 -12.03 -23.12 6.19
CA TYR A 380 -11.83 -21.76 5.70
C TYR A 380 -11.44 -20.78 6.80
N ALA A 381 -12.11 -20.80 7.95
CA ALA A 381 -11.76 -19.95 9.08
C ALA A 381 -10.33 -20.21 9.58
N TYR A 382 -9.91 -21.47 9.63
CA TYR A 382 -8.54 -21.80 10.02
C TYR A 382 -7.52 -21.39 8.95
N ALA A 383 -7.83 -21.56 7.67
CA ALA A 383 -6.99 -21.07 6.58
C ALA A 383 -6.86 -19.53 6.58
N LEU A 384 -7.94 -18.80 6.88
CA LEU A 384 -7.91 -17.35 7.05
C LEU A 384 -6.99 -16.95 8.21
N TYR A 385 -7.09 -17.65 9.35
CA TYR A 385 -6.19 -17.42 10.48
C TYR A 385 -4.74 -17.70 10.11
N LEU A 386 -4.42 -18.84 9.51
CA LEU A 386 -3.06 -19.17 9.06
C LEU A 386 -2.52 -18.12 8.05
N SER A 387 -3.37 -17.65 7.15
CA SER A 387 -3.01 -16.57 6.22
C SER A 387 -2.70 -15.26 6.93
N SER A 388 -3.44 -14.91 7.99
CA SER A 388 -3.16 -13.69 8.78
C SER A 388 -1.86 -13.75 9.58
N MET A 389 -1.29 -14.95 9.72
CA MET A 389 0.01 -15.21 10.38
C MET A 389 1.17 -15.29 9.37
N ASP A 390 0.95 -14.87 8.12
CA ASP A 390 1.90 -15.00 7.00
C ASP A 390 2.33 -16.46 6.72
N LYS A 391 1.53 -17.45 7.13
CA LYS A 391 1.79 -18.88 6.88
C LYS A 391 1.08 -19.36 5.61
N SER A 392 1.36 -18.70 4.48
CA SER A 392 0.61 -18.90 3.23
C SER A 392 0.61 -20.35 2.73
N GLN A 393 1.72 -21.08 2.88
CA GLN A 393 1.81 -22.50 2.50
C GLN A 393 0.91 -23.40 3.37
N GLN A 394 0.88 -23.17 4.69
CA GLN A 394 0.03 -23.93 5.61
C GLN A 394 -1.45 -23.61 5.39
N ALA A 395 -1.77 -22.34 5.16
CA ALA A 395 -3.12 -21.90 4.85
C ALA A 395 -3.65 -22.55 3.56
N LEU A 396 -2.84 -22.59 2.50
CA LEU A 396 -3.22 -23.22 1.24
C LEU A 396 -3.37 -24.75 1.39
N HIS A 397 -2.45 -25.41 2.11
CA HIS A 397 -2.56 -26.83 2.44
C HIS A 397 -3.86 -27.12 3.20
N GLN A 398 -4.21 -26.28 4.17
CA GLN A 398 -5.44 -26.42 4.94
C GLN A 398 -6.68 -26.34 4.03
N LEU A 399 -6.76 -25.39 3.09
CA LEU A 399 -7.88 -25.34 2.13
C LEU A 399 -7.99 -26.60 1.27
N HIS A 400 -6.88 -27.23 0.92
CA HIS A 400 -6.85 -28.45 0.12
C HIS A 400 -7.21 -29.73 0.90
N THR A 401 -7.42 -29.66 2.22
CA THR A 401 -7.96 -30.79 3.00
C THR A 401 -9.41 -31.12 2.63
N ILE A 402 -10.13 -30.19 2.00
CA ILE A 402 -11.48 -30.40 1.46
C ILE A 402 -11.49 -30.37 -0.07
N PRO A 403 -12.31 -31.19 -0.75
CA PRO A 403 -12.41 -31.18 -2.20
C PRO A 403 -12.84 -29.83 -2.76
N GLN A 404 -12.26 -29.39 -3.88
CA GLN A 404 -12.55 -28.09 -4.51
C GLN A 404 -14.04 -27.87 -4.86
N LYS A 405 -14.80 -28.95 -5.10
CA LYS A 405 -16.25 -28.89 -5.33
C LYS A 405 -17.02 -28.32 -4.13
N GLN A 406 -16.46 -28.43 -2.93
CA GLN A 406 -17.03 -27.91 -1.69
C GLN A 406 -16.57 -26.48 -1.38
N TRP A 407 -15.70 -25.90 -2.22
CA TRP A 407 -15.21 -24.55 -1.98
C TRP A 407 -16.30 -23.51 -2.26
N ASN A 408 -16.46 -22.58 -1.34
CA ASN A 408 -17.22 -21.36 -1.59
C ASN A 408 -16.35 -20.33 -2.34
N GLU A 409 -16.94 -19.18 -2.69
CA GLU A 409 -16.23 -18.12 -3.40
C GLU A 409 -15.04 -17.57 -2.60
N GLY A 410 -15.22 -17.34 -1.30
CA GLY A 410 -14.15 -16.84 -0.42
C GLY A 410 -12.95 -17.78 -0.34
N MET A 411 -13.17 -19.10 -0.28
CA MET A 411 -12.10 -20.09 -0.33
C MET A 411 -11.34 -20.07 -1.66
N ARG A 412 -12.06 -19.97 -2.78
CA ARG A 412 -11.43 -19.85 -4.12
C ARG A 412 -10.57 -18.59 -4.22
N GLN A 413 -11.08 -17.46 -3.76
CA GLN A 413 -10.36 -16.18 -3.76
C GLN A 413 -9.12 -16.24 -2.84
N LEU A 414 -9.26 -16.80 -1.64
CA LEU A 414 -8.15 -17.00 -0.71
C LEU A 414 -7.08 -17.92 -1.31
N ALA A 415 -7.47 -19.07 -1.86
CA ALA A 415 -6.53 -19.99 -2.50
C ALA A 415 -5.79 -19.34 -3.67
N GLN A 416 -6.48 -18.56 -4.50
CA GLN A 416 -5.85 -17.82 -5.60
C GLN A 416 -4.83 -16.81 -5.08
N ARG A 417 -5.19 -15.99 -4.07
CA ARG A 417 -4.27 -15.02 -3.45
C ARG A 417 -3.04 -15.70 -2.87
N LEU A 418 -3.22 -16.74 -2.06
CA LEU A 418 -2.13 -17.50 -1.43
C LEU A 418 -1.22 -18.15 -2.46
N THR A 419 -1.78 -18.68 -3.55
CA THR A 419 -1.00 -19.26 -4.65
C THR A 419 -0.14 -18.19 -5.31
N THR A 420 -0.70 -17.01 -5.62
CA THR A 420 0.06 -15.89 -6.18
C THR A 420 1.14 -15.40 -5.23
N GLU A 421 0.87 -15.30 -3.92
CA GLU A 421 1.87 -14.92 -2.92
C GLU A 421 3.06 -15.89 -2.89
N LEU A 422 2.81 -17.20 -2.90
CA LEU A 422 3.86 -18.22 -2.91
C LEU A 422 4.71 -18.17 -4.19
N ILE A 423 4.07 -17.93 -5.35
CA ILE A 423 4.76 -17.70 -6.63
C ILE A 423 5.70 -16.50 -6.51
N LEU A 424 5.19 -15.36 -6.04
CA LEU A 424 5.99 -14.14 -5.91
C LEU A 424 7.13 -14.31 -4.89
N GLN A 425 6.89 -14.98 -3.77
CA GLN A 425 7.92 -15.29 -2.77
C GLN A 425 9.04 -16.15 -3.36
N HIS A 426 8.70 -17.20 -4.11
CA HIS A 426 9.70 -18.04 -4.76
C HIS A 426 10.51 -17.26 -5.81
N ALA A 427 9.84 -16.47 -6.64
CA ALA A 427 10.50 -15.62 -7.62
C ALA A 427 11.44 -14.61 -6.96
N GLN A 428 11.02 -13.98 -5.86
CA GLN A 428 11.85 -13.06 -5.10
C GLN A 428 13.06 -13.76 -4.46
N GLN A 429 12.91 -15.00 -3.99
CA GLN A 429 14.04 -15.81 -3.49
C GLN A 429 15.08 -16.09 -4.58
N LEU A 430 14.65 -16.45 -5.80
CA LEU A 430 15.57 -16.61 -6.94
C LEU A 430 16.33 -15.31 -7.22
N ARG A 431 15.61 -14.18 -7.24
CA ARG A 431 16.18 -12.85 -7.47
C ARG A 431 17.16 -12.44 -6.37
N ASN A 432 16.86 -12.71 -5.11
CA ASN A 432 17.74 -12.42 -3.96
C ASN A 432 19.04 -13.24 -3.98
N ARG A 433 19.05 -14.41 -4.65
CA ARG A 433 20.26 -15.22 -4.88
C ARG A 433 21.11 -14.71 -6.06
N GLY A 434 20.68 -13.65 -6.73
CA GLY A 434 21.37 -13.05 -7.87
C GLY A 434 20.84 -13.51 -9.24
N ASP A 435 19.95 -14.50 -9.30
CA ASP A 435 19.42 -15.03 -10.56
C ASP A 435 18.17 -14.25 -11.03
N LYS A 436 18.41 -13.01 -11.48
CA LYS A 436 17.35 -12.11 -11.95
C LYS A 436 16.61 -12.66 -13.16
N GLN A 437 17.33 -13.31 -14.08
CA GLN A 437 16.75 -13.83 -15.32
C GLN A 437 15.84 -15.03 -15.07
N ALA A 438 16.27 -15.99 -14.24
CA ALA A 438 15.41 -17.12 -13.89
C ALA A 438 14.16 -16.67 -13.11
N ALA A 439 14.28 -15.68 -12.23
CA ALA A 439 13.13 -15.14 -11.51
C ALA A 439 12.08 -14.53 -12.45
N VAL A 440 12.51 -13.73 -13.43
CA VAL A 440 11.62 -13.14 -14.45
C VAL A 440 11.00 -14.22 -15.33
N ALA A 441 11.81 -15.17 -15.81
CA ALA A 441 11.34 -16.29 -16.63
C ALA A 441 10.31 -17.15 -15.88
N TYR A 442 10.53 -17.41 -14.59
CA TYR A 442 9.59 -18.12 -13.74
C TYR A 442 8.23 -17.41 -13.66
N LEU A 443 8.22 -16.09 -13.44
CA LEU A 443 6.98 -15.29 -13.40
C LEU A 443 6.28 -15.21 -14.76
N MET A 444 7.03 -15.14 -15.86
CA MET A 444 6.47 -15.16 -17.22
C MET A 444 5.73 -16.46 -17.55
N ASN A 445 6.20 -17.58 -17.02
CA ASN A 445 5.57 -18.89 -17.21
C ASN A 445 4.32 -19.10 -16.35
N GLN A 446 4.01 -18.18 -15.43
CA GLN A 446 2.80 -18.24 -14.62
C GLN A 446 1.62 -17.56 -15.32
N LYS A 447 0.40 -17.80 -14.80
CA LYS A 447 -0.78 -17.03 -15.20
C LYS A 447 -0.57 -15.54 -14.89
N GLN A 448 -0.64 -14.69 -15.91
CA GLN A 448 -0.36 -13.26 -15.83
C GLN A 448 -1.44 -12.46 -15.08
N THR A 449 -1.47 -12.61 -13.75
CA THR A 449 -2.33 -11.85 -12.84
C THR A 449 -1.77 -10.46 -12.57
N THR A 450 -2.61 -9.51 -12.15
CA THR A 450 -2.21 -8.13 -11.85
C THR A 450 -1.01 -8.03 -10.90
N PRO A 451 -0.95 -8.75 -9.76
CA PRO A 451 0.23 -8.70 -8.87
C PRO A 451 1.53 -9.16 -9.54
N ILE A 452 1.45 -10.16 -10.43
CA ILE A 452 2.62 -10.64 -11.19
C ILE A 452 3.09 -9.57 -12.19
N LYS A 453 2.16 -8.98 -12.94
CA LYS A 453 2.48 -7.90 -13.89
C LYS A 453 3.08 -6.67 -13.20
N LEU A 454 2.52 -6.25 -12.06
CA LEU A 454 3.06 -5.16 -11.26
C LEU A 454 4.46 -5.49 -10.73
N THR A 455 4.68 -6.71 -10.23
CA THR A 455 6.01 -7.16 -9.78
C THR A 455 7.04 -7.14 -10.93
N LEU A 456 6.66 -7.62 -12.11
CA LEU A 456 7.51 -7.58 -13.30
C LEU A 456 7.81 -6.13 -13.72
N ALA A 457 6.82 -5.22 -13.61
CA ALA A 457 7.01 -3.80 -13.86
C ALA A 457 8.01 -3.18 -12.87
N ASP A 458 7.80 -3.38 -11.56
CA ASP A 458 8.69 -2.90 -10.50
C ASP A 458 10.12 -3.42 -10.69
N TRP A 459 10.28 -4.71 -11.02
CA TRP A 459 11.59 -5.31 -11.27
C TRP A 459 12.26 -4.73 -12.51
N ALA A 460 11.52 -4.56 -13.61
CA ALA A 460 12.03 -3.91 -14.81
C ALA A 460 12.45 -2.46 -14.54
N PHE A 461 11.69 -1.72 -13.72
CA PHE A 461 12.02 -0.37 -13.29
C PHE A 461 13.33 -0.35 -12.51
N ASN A 462 13.45 -1.21 -11.49
CA ASN A 462 14.65 -1.30 -10.65
C ASN A 462 15.89 -1.80 -11.40
N ASP A 463 15.72 -2.56 -12.48
CA ASP A 463 16.82 -3.02 -13.35
C ASP A 463 17.20 -1.98 -14.44
N GLY A 464 16.57 -0.80 -14.45
CA GLY A 464 16.83 0.25 -15.45
C GLY A 464 16.15 0.01 -16.81
N ALA A 465 15.34 -1.04 -16.94
CA ALA A 465 14.56 -1.35 -18.13
C ALA A 465 13.24 -0.55 -18.17
N PHE A 466 13.34 0.78 -18.13
CA PHE A 466 12.20 1.69 -17.94
C PHE A 466 11.12 1.59 -19.02
N LYS A 467 11.50 1.29 -20.28
CA LYS A 467 10.54 1.08 -21.37
C LYS A 467 9.71 -0.20 -21.17
N THR A 468 10.35 -1.27 -20.70
CA THR A 468 9.67 -2.52 -20.38
C THR A 468 8.74 -2.35 -19.17
N SER A 469 9.20 -1.65 -18.14
CA SER A 469 8.39 -1.25 -16.98
C SER A 469 7.14 -0.48 -17.40
N LEU A 470 7.31 0.54 -18.25
CA LEU A 470 6.21 1.34 -18.79
C LEU A 470 5.14 0.47 -19.46
N ASN A 471 5.56 -0.50 -20.28
CA ASN A 471 4.64 -1.39 -20.99
C ASN A 471 3.81 -2.25 -20.01
N TYR A 472 4.43 -2.83 -18.98
CA TYR A 472 3.70 -3.64 -18.00
C TYR A 472 2.69 -2.81 -17.21
N TYR A 473 3.06 -1.61 -16.76
CA TYR A 473 2.11 -0.75 -16.05
C TYR A 473 0.98 -0.26 -16.96
N GLN A 474 1.26 0.05 -18.23
CA GLN A 474 0.23 0.42 -19.20
C GLN A 474 -0.75 -0.71 -19.47
N ASP A 475 -0.25 -1.94 -19.57
CA ASP A 475 -1.07 -3.13 -19.75
C ASP A 475 -2.02 -3.34 -18.55
N VAL A 476 -1.50 -3.23 -17.31
CA VAL A 476 -2.36 -3.26 -16.10
C VAL A 476 -3.39 -2.13 -16.12
N LYS A 477 -2.96 -0.89 -16.44
CA LYS A 477 -3.85 0.28 -16.50
C LYS A 477 -4.96 0.14 -17.55
N THR A 478 -4.69 -0.54 -18.66
CA THR A 478 -5.68 -0.78 -19.73
C THR A 478 -6.83 -1.66 -19.22
N HIS A 479 -6.53 -2.66 -18.39
CA HIS A 479 -7.53 -3.55 -17.81
C HIS A 479 -8.13 -3.03 -16.50
N GLU A 480 -7.36 -2.29 -15.71
CA GLU A 480 -7.76 -1.71 -14.43
C GLU A 480 -7.46 -0.19 -14.39
N PRO A 481 -8.28 0.66 -15.04
CA PRO A 481 -8.00 2.09 -15.15
C PRO A 481 -7.88 2.83 -13.80
N LEU A 482 -8.53 2.30 -12.76
CA LEU A 482 -8.53 2.84 -11.40
C LEU A 482 -7.44 2.23 -10.50
N ASN A 483 -6.54 1.41 -11.02
CA ASN A 483 -5.41 0.88 -10.27
C ASN A 483 -4.38 2.00 -10.00
N ALA A 484 -4.27 2.42 -8.74
CA ALA A 484 -3.44 3.54 -8.35
C ALA A 484 -1.93 3.27 -8.56
N ASP A 485 -1.50 2.03 -8.34
CA ASP A 485 -0.10 1.63 -8.48
C ASP A 485 0.34 1.65 -9.95
N ALA A 486 -0.49 1.10 -10.84
CA ALA A 486 -0.24 1.11 -12.27
C ALA A 486 -0.19 2.54 -12.83
N ASN A 487 -1.12 3.41 -12.43
CA ASN A 487 -1.10 4.82 -12.85
C ASN A 487 0.18 5.54 -12.41
N LEU A 488 0.61 5.33 -11.16
CA LEU A 488 1.82 5.93 -10.63
C LEU A 488 3.09 5.35 -11.26
N GLY A 489 3.14 4.03 -11.48
CA GLY A 489 4.26 3.35 -12.15
C GLY A 489 4.46 3.79 -13.60
N VAL A 490 3.38 4.09 -14.34
CA VAL A 490 3.49 4.71 -15.68
C VAL A 490 4.17 6.08 -15.58
N ILE A 491 3.75 6.92 -14.63
CA ILE A 491 4.32 8.26 -14.42
C ILE A 491 5.82 8.18 -14.06
N GLU A 492 6.18 7.32 -13.11
CA GLU A 492 7.56 7.11 -12.70
C GLU A 492 8.43 6.59 -13.85
N SER A 493 7.90 5.65 -14.65
CA SER A 493 8.59 5.13 -15.84
C SER A 493 8.82 6.22 -16.90
N LEU A 494 7.86 7.11 -17.12
CA LEU A 494 8.02 8.27 -18.02
C LEU A 494 9.08 9.26 -17.51
N ILE A 495 9.10 9.52 -16.20
CA ILE A 495 10.13 10.36 -15.56
C ILE A 495 11.52 9.77 -15.80
N ALA A 496 11.68 8.47 -15.57
CA ALA A 496 12.94 7.76 -15.77
C ALA A 496 13.40 7.73 -17.24
N LEU A 497 12.45 7.71 -18.19
CA LEU A 497 12.73 7.85 -19.63
C LEU A 497 13.02 9.29 -20.07
N GLY A 498 12.91 10.28 -19.17
CA GLY A 498 13.11 11.69 -19.46
C GLY A 498 11.90 12.43 -20.04
N ASP A 499 10.75 11.76 -20.23
CA ASP A 499 9.51 12.37 -20.74
C ASP A 499 8.71 13.04 -19.62
N LYS A 500 9.33 14.04 -18.98
CA LYS A 500 8.75 14.78 -17.85
C LYS A 500 7.46 15.52 -18.21
N LYS A 501 7.31 15.91 -19.49
CA LYS A 501 6.12 16.62 -19.97
C LYS A 501 4.89 15.72 -19.95
N LYS A 502 4.98 14.49 -20.47
CA LYS A 502 3.87 13.53 -20.37
C LYS A 502 3.61 13.09 -18.94
N ALA A 503 4.67 12.88 -18.15
CA ALA A 503 4.52 12.55 -16.73
C ALA A 503 3.72 13.63 -15.97
N TYR A 504 4.01 14.91 -16.22
CA TYR A 504 3.24 16.03 -15.66
C TYR A 504 1.76 16.01 -16.08
N GLN A 505 1.47 15.80 -17.37
CA GLN A 505 0.09 15.73 -17.87
C GLN A 505 -0.69 14.61 -17.17
N MET A 506 -0.07 13.44 -17.03
CA MET A 506 -0.70 12.30 -16.34
C MET A 506 -0.92 12.55 -14.84
N LEU A 507 0.00 13.24 -14.17
CA LEU A 507 -0.16 13.64 -12.77
C LEU A 507 -1.36 14.58 -12.59
N GLU A 508 -1.59 15.53 -13.50
CA GLU A 508 -2.75 16.43 -13.49
C GLU A 508 -4.07 15.68 -13.78
N GLU A 509 -4.07 14.76 -14.76
CA GLU A 509 -5.22 13.91 -15.06
C GLU A 509 -5.60 13.02 -13.88
N GLN A 510 -4.60 12.48 -13.17
CA GLN A 510 -4.80 11.60 -12.03
C GLN A 510 -5.53 12.28 -10.87
N GLN A 511 -5.37 13.59 -10.69
CA GLN A 511 -6.10 14.34 -9.65
C GLN A 511 -7.61 14.40 -9.90
N LYS A 512 -8.03 14.25 -11.16
CA LYS A 512 -9.46 14.22 -11.53
C LYS A 512 -10.07 12.84 -11.28
N MET A 513 -9.25 11.80 -11.16
CA MET A 513 -9.66 10.44 -10.87
C MET A 513 -9.69 10.20 -9.35
N LYS A 514 -10.77 9.61 -8.83
CA LYS A 514 -10.87 9.22 -7.40
C LYS A 514 -10.07 7.94 -7.13
N LEU A 515 -8.75 8.03 -7.13
CA LEU A 515 -7.85 6.92 -6.81
C LEU A 515 -7.60 6.83 -5.30
N THR A 516 -7.47 5.60 -4.79
CA THR A 516 -7.12 5.34 -3.39
C THR A 516 -5.63 5.02 -3.29
N PHE A 517 -4.86 5.89 -2.63
CA PHE A 517 -3.43 5.70 -2.42
C PHE A 517 -3.14 5.22 -1.00
N ASN A 518 -2.33 4.18 -0.86
CA ASN A 518 -1.73 3.84 0.42
C ASN A 518 -0.58 4.81 0.77
N ARG A 519 -0.02 4.70 1.98
CA ARG A 519 1.02 5.60 2.50
C ARG A 519 2.25 5.68 1.58
N ASN A 520 2.78 4.53 1.15
CA ASN A 520 3.94 4.47 0.26
C ASN A 520 3.63 5.07 -1.12
N MET A 521 2.43 4.86 -1.67
CA MET A 521 2.02 5.47 -2.93
C MET A 521 1.89 6.99 -2.82
N GLN A 522 1.44 7.54 -1.68
CA GLN A 522 1.41 8.99 -1.48
C GLN A 522 2.81 9.60 -1.44
N ARG A 523 3.78 8.91 -0.82
CA ARG A 523 5.21 9.28 -0.88
C ARG A 523 5.73 9.27 -2.32
N ARG A 524 5.49 8.19 -3.06
CA ARG A 524 5.86 8.06 -4.49
C ARG A 524 5.25 9.17 -5.34
N LEU A 525 3.99 9.50 -5.12
CA LEU A 525 3.30 10.61 -5.78
C LEU A 525 3.98 11.96 -5.49
N ALA A 526 4.38 12.23 -4.24
CA ALA A 526 5.12 13.44 -3.89
C ALA A 526 6.47 13.49 -4.62
N ASN A 527 7.21 12.38 -4.66
CA ASN A 527 8.47 12.29 -5.39
C ASN A 527 8.29 12.51 -6.90
N ALA A 528 7.21 11.99 -7.49
CA ALA A 528 6.89 12.21 -8.89
C ALA A 528 6.64 13.70 -9.19
N TRP A 529 5.90 14.40 -8.33
CA TRP A 529 5.70 15.86 -8.42
C TRP A 529 7.01 16.64 -8.33
N ASN A 530 7.92 16.23 -7.45
CA ASN A 530 9.24 16.85 -7.37
C ASN A 530 10.05 16.64 -8.66
N ALA A 531 10.08 15.42 -9.18
CA ALA A 531 10.88 15.05 -10.35
C ALA A 531 10.44 15.74 -11.66
N VAL A 532 9.15 16.09 -11.77
CA VAL A 532 8.60 16.89 -12.89
C VAL A 532 8.70 18.40 -12.68
N GLY A 533 9.36 18.87 -11.61
CA GLY A 533 9.68 20.29 -11.40
C GLY A 533 8.68 21.08 -10.54
N TYR A 534 7.80 20.42 -9.77
CA TYR A 534 6.82 21.07 -8.90
C TYR A 534 7.05 20.71 -7.41
N PRO A 535 8.19 21.13 -6.83
CA PRO A 535 8.57 20.75 -5.46
C PRO A 535 7.61 21.28 -4.39
N GLN A 536 6.88 22.37 -4.64
CA GLN A 536 5.87 22.89 -3.71
C GLN A 536 4.65 21.96 -3.58
N LYS A 537 4.24 21.30 -4.67
CA LYS A 537 3.19 20.26 -4.62
C LYS A 537 3.69 19.02 -3.88
N ALA A 538 4.94 18.63 -4.11
CA ALA A 538 5.56 17.55 -3.35
C ALA A 538 5.60 17.86 -1.85
N LEU A 539 6.00 19.08 -1.48
CA LEU A 539 6.09 19.53 -0.09
C LEU A 539 4.72 19.53 0.61
N SER A 540 3.64 19.94 -0.06
CA SER A 540 2.29 19.91 0.52
C SER A 540 1.81 18.49 0.79
N ILE A 541 2.10 17.55 -0.13
CA ILE A 541 1.81 16.13 0.08
C ILE A 541 2.62 15.59 1.26
N PHE A 542 3.93 15.85 1.30
CA PHE A 542 4.78 15.43 2.42
C PHE A 542 4.32 15.98 3.77
N LYS A 543 3.95 17.26 3.85
CA LYS A 543 3.40 17.86 5.07
C LYS A 543 2.16 17.10 5.58
N ARG A 544 1.23 16.78 4.68
CA ARG A 544 0.01 16.03 5.02
C ARG A 544 0.34 14.62 5.51
N ILE A 545 1.13 13.86 4.74
CA ILE A 545 1.41 12.46 5.10
C ILE A 545 2.31 12.33 6.34
N LYS A 546 3.18 13.31 6.62
CA LYS A 546 3.93 13.38 7.88
C LYS A 546 2.97 13.54 9.07
N GLN A 547 2.00 14.46 8.98
CA GLN A 547 0.99 14.67 10.02
C GLN A 547 0.13 13.44 10.28
N GLU A 548 -0.29 12.73 9.22
CA GLU A 548 -1.07 11.50 9.32
C GLU A 548 -0.30 10.34 9.97
N ASN A 549 1.03 10.39 9.98
CA ASN A 549 1.91 9.31 10.44
C ASN A 549 2.80 9.66 11.65
N VAL A 550 2.56 10.79 12.33
CA VAL A 550 3.37 11.21 13.50
C VAL A 550 3.44 10.11 14.57
N ASN A 551 2.31 9.45 14.82
CA ASN A 551 2.13 8.39 15.83
C ASN A 551 2.07 6.98 15.21
N ALA A 552 2.47 6.81 13.95
CA ALA A 552 2.57 5.50 13.36
C ALA A 552 3.65 4.67 14.07
N ALA A 553 3.47 3.34 14.10
CA ALA A 553 4.52 2.46 14.61
C ALA A 553 5.72 2.47 13.64
N PRO A 554 6.97 2.36 14.15
CA PRO A 554 8.17 2.27 13.33
C PRO A 554 8.05 1.20 12.25
N SER A 555 8.31 1.59 11.00
CA SER A 555 8.24 0.74 9.83
C SER A 555 9.10 1.29 8.70
N GLN A 556 9.44 0.44 7.74
CA GLN A 556 10.17 0.86 6.54
C GLN A 556 9.41 1.95 5.77
N ASP A 557 8.09 1.83 5.64
CA ASP A 557 7.25 2.80 4.93
C ASP A 557 7.24 4.17 5.61
N THR A 558 7.15 4.21 6.95
CA THR A 558 7.16 5.48 7.70
C THR A 558 8.53 6.13 7.65
N ALA A 559 9.62 5.36 7.76
CA ALA A 559 10.98 5.86 7.60
C ALA A 559 11.24 6.47 6.21
N LEU A 560 10.75 5.82 5.15
CA LEU A 560 10.87 6.33 3.78
C LEU A 560 10.17 7.67 3.57
N ILE A 561 9.02 7.89 4.22
CA ILE A 561 8.31 9.18 4.15
C ILE A 561 9.19 10.31 4.69
N PHE A 562 9.75 10.14 5.89
CA PHE A 562 10.57 11.18 6.52
C PHE A 562 11.90 11.37 5.80
N ARG A 563 12.55 10.29 5.34
CA ARG A 563 13.79 10.41 4.55
C ARG A 563 13.57 11.19 3.25
N ASP A 564 12.55 10.84 2.48
CA ASP A 564 12.31 11.50 1.19
C ASP A 564 11.80 12.94 1.37
N ALA A 565 11.07 13.22 2.45
CA ALA A 565 10.73 14.58 2.85
C ALA A 565 12.00 15.38 3.18
N ALA A 566 12.93 14.83 3.97
CA ALA A 566 14.20 15.47 4.30
C ALA A 566 15.05 15.77 3.05
N ARG A 567 15.06 14.87 2.06
CA ARG A 567 15.73 15.10 0.76
C ARG A 567 15.12 16.29 0.02
N LEU A 568 13.80 16.37 -0.05
CA LEU A 568 13.10 17.50 -0.68
C LEU A 568 13.36 18.80 0.09
N GLU A 569 13.32 18.76 1.41
CA GLU A 569 13.58 19.92 2.28
C GLU A 569 15.01 20.42 2.15
N THR A 570 15.97 19.50 1.99
CA THR A 570 17.38 19.83 1.66
C THR A 570 17.47 20.55 0.32
N GLN A 571 16.81 20.02 -0.72
CA GLN A 571 16.74 20.66 -2.04
C GLN A 571 16.09 22.05 -1.98
N LEU A 572 15.09 22.23 -1.12
CA LEU A 572 14.38 23.49 -0.90
C LEU A 572 15.08 24.46 0.07
N ARG A 573 16.32 24.16 0.49
CA ARG A 573 17.12 24.98 1.42
C ARG A 573 16.47 25.16 2.78
N MET A 574 15.88 24.09 3.32
CA MET A 574 15.28 24.03 4.66
C MET A 574 16.05 23.03 5.57
N PRO A 575 17.36 23.23 5.80
CA PRO A 575 18.23 22.22 6.42
C PRO A 575 17.83 21.84 7.84
N LYS A 576 17.33 22.81 8.63
CA LYS A 576 16.84 22.53 9.99
C LYS A 576 15.63 21.58 9.98
N LEU A 577 14.70 21.78 9.05
CA LEU A 577 13.54 20.91 8.91
C LEU A 577 13.95 19.52 8.43
N ALA A 578 14.85 19.47 7.43
CA ALA A 578 15.41 18.22 6.92
C ALA A 578 16.14 17.42 8.01
N GLN A 579 16.87 18.09 8.90
CA GLN A 579 17.55 17.43 10.03
C GLN A 579 16.55 16.80 11.01
N GLU A 580 15.45 17.49 11.33
CA GLU A 580 14.38 16.95 12.18
C GLU A 580 13.69 15.75 11.54
N ASP A 581 13.45 15.80 10.23
CA ASP A 581 12.93 14.68 9.47
C ASP A 581 13.91 13.50 9.41
N TYR A 582 15.23 13.73 9.27
CA TYR A 582 16.22 12.65 9.38
C TYR A 582 16.25 12.04 10.78
N LYS A 583 16.16 12.84 11.85
CA LYS A 583 16.03 12.32 13.23
C LYS A 583 14.81 11.42 13.38
N LYS A 584 13.66 11.83 12.83
CA LYS A 584 12.44 11.02 12.81
C LYS A 584 12.62 9.77 11.96
N ALA A 585 13.25 9.86 10.78
CA ALA A 585 13.56 8.71 9.94
C ALA A 585 14.47 7.68 10.65
N MET A 586 15.43 8.13 11.47
CA MET A 586 16.25 7.24 12.30
C MET A 586 15.43 6.45 13.33
N ILE A 587 14.41 7.07 13.94
CA ILE A 587 13.50 6.37 14.86
C ILE A 587 12.63 5.37 14.11
N GLU A 588 11.99 5.82 13.03
CA GLU A 588 11.06 5.00 12.26
C GLU A 588 11.74 3.80 11.57
N SER A 589 13.05 3.90 11.28
CA SER A 589 13.85 2.82 10.70
C SER A 589 14.52 1.92 11.74
N ASN A 590 14.30 2.15 13.05
CA ASN A 590 15.00 1.46 14.14
C ASN A 590 16.54 1.59 14.06
N ILE A 591 17.06 2.74 13.62
CA ILE A 591 18.46 3.13 13.87
C ILE A 591 18.63 3.46 15.36
N THR A 592 17.60 4.08 15.96
CA THR A 592 17.52 4.33 17.40
C THR A 592 16.07 4.25 17.89
N SER A 593 15.87 3.96 19.18
CA SER A 593 14.57 4.08 19.85
C SER A 593 14.40 5.40 20.62
N VAL A 594 15.45 6.21 20.71
CA VAL A 594 15.50 7.45 21.50
C VAL A 594 15.67 8.64 20.57
N TRP A 595 14.93 9.73 20.85
CA TRP A 595 15.04 10.96 20.08
C TRP A 595 16.46 11.56 20.13
N PRO A 596 17.14 11.80 18.99
CA PRO A 596 18.46 12.43 18.96
C PRO A 596 18.39 13.92 19.32
N ASN A 597 18.41 14.21 20.63
CA ASN A 597 18.24 15.56 21.17
C ASN A 597 19.50 16.43 21.16
N ASN A 598 20.68 15.83 20.95
CA ASN A 598 21.97 16.52 20.91
C ASN A 598 22.79 16.09 19.68
N ASN A 599 23.73 16.94 19.28
CA ASN A 599 24.53 16.76 18.07
C ASN A 599 25.46 15.55 18.13
N ASP A 600 26.10 15.30 19.27
CA ASP A 600 27.02 14.18 19.43
C ASP A 600 26.30 12.85 19.23
N TYR A 601 25.13 12.67 19.85
CA TYR A 601 24.35 11.45 19.66
C TYR A 601 23.78 11.35 18.24
N TYR A 602 23.28 12.46 17.68
CA TYR A 602 22.78 12.50 16.30
C TYR A 602 23.84 12.11 15.27
N THR A 603 25.03 12.71 15.36
CA THR A 603 26.14 12.44 14.44
C THR A 603 26.77 11.06 14.71
N TRP A 604 26.80 10.59 15.96
CA TRP A 604 27.21 9.21 16.24
C TRP A 604 26.30 8.18 15.54
N LEU A 605 25.00 8.45 15.44
CA LEU A 605 24.05 7.60 14.70
C LEU A 605 24.27 7.65 13.18
N THR A 606 25.07 8.55 12.61
CA THR A 606 25.36 8.57 11.16
C THR A 606 26.50 7.64 10.77
N ARG A 607 27.17 7.00 11.73
CA ARG A 607 28.24 6.02 11.46
C ARG A 607 27.74 4.82 10.67
N ASN A 608 28.51 4.35 9.70
CA ASN A 608 28.15 3.20 8.89
C ASN A 608 28.20 1.89 9.69
N HIS A 609 27.20 1.02 9.50
CA HIS A 609 27.18 -0.33 10.06
C HIS A 609 27.04 -1.39 8.97
N ILE A 610 27.85 -2.45 9.04
CA ILE A 610 27.88 -3.53 8.03
C ILE A 610 26.51 -4.22 7.90
N GLU A 611 25.81 -4.40 9.02
CA GLU A 611 24.49 -5.06 9.10
C GLU A 611 23.33 -4.20 8.56
N ASP A 612 23.57 -2.91 8.27
CA ASP A 612 22.49 -2.02 7.83
C ASP A 612 22.01 -2.38 6.43
N ASP A 613 20.69 -2.40 6.27
CA ASP A 613 20.04 -2.43 4.95
C ASP A 613 20.24 -1.10 4.19
N TRP A 614 19.82 -1.09 2.93
CA TRP A 614 19.94 0.06 2.04
C TRP A 614 19.26 1.33 2.58
N LEU A 615 18.16 1.20 3.32
CA LEU A 615 17.40 2.34 3.84
C LEU A 615 18.15 2.97 5.00
N LYS A 616 18.60 2.16 5.97
CA LYS A 616 19.39 2.65 7.10
C LYS A 616 20.68 3.30 6.63
N ARG A 617 21.43 2.66 5.72
CA ARG A 617 22.64 3.24 5.13
C ARG A 617 22.38 4.59 4.47
N SER A 618 21.31 4.69 3.69
CA SER A 618 20.90 5.95 3.04
C SER A 618 20.55 7.04 4.04
N ILE A 619 19.77 6.74 5.09
CA ILE A 619 19.42 7.70 6.15
C ILE A 619 20.68 8.21 6.85
N ARG A 620 21.60 7.31 7.25
CA ARG A 620 22.85 7.66 7.94
C ARG A 620 23.75 8.54 7.08
N SER A 621 24.00 8.11 5.85
CA SER A 621 24.86 8.83 4.91
C SER A 621 24.32 10.23 4.59
N GLU A 622 23.03 10.37 4.32
CA GLU A 622 22.44 11.64 3.94
C GLU A 622 22.27 12.59 5.13
N ALA A 623 21.93 12.06 6.30
CA ALA A 623 21.92 12.82 7.55
C ALA A 623 23.32 13.35 7.91
N GLY A 624 24.34 12.48 7.80
CA GLY A 624 25.74 12.85 8.02
C GLY A 624 26.22 13.91 7.03
N PHE A 625 25.95 13.73 5.74
CA PHE A 625 26.30 14.69 4.70
C PHE A 625 25.63 16.06 4.92
N LEU A 626 24.32 16.09 5.20
CA LEU A 626 23.61 17.34 5.49
C LEU A 626 24.22 18.04 6.72
N TYR A 627 24.53 17.28 7.77
CA TYR A 627 25.14 17.83 8.99
C TYR A 627 26.51 18.46 8.69
N GLN A 628 27.40 17.70 8.04
CA GLN A 628 28.73 18.17 7.65
C GLN A 628 28.67 19.32 6.65
N GLN A 629 27.61 19.45 5.84
CA GLN A 629 27.42 20.59 4.94
C GLN A 629 27.07 21.88 5.69
N GLN A 630 26.40 21.79 6.84
CA GLN A 630 25.96 22.94 7.64
C GLN A 630 26.97 23.33 8.74
N GLU A 631 27.86 22.41 9.11
CA GLU A 631 28.86 22.59 10.17
C GLU A 631 29.77 23.80 9.91
N THR A 632 30.19 24.47 10.97
CA THR A 632 31.19 25.53 10.95
C THR A 632 32.51 24.96 11.48
N ARG A 633 33.60 25.17 10.73
CA ARG A 633 34.92 24.63 11.05
C ARG A 633 35.99 25.70 10.98
N ILE A 634 37.00 25.57 11.83
CA ILE A 634 38.29 26.28 11.69
C ILE A 634 39.38 25.22 11.63
N THR A 635 40.22 25.27 10.61
CA THR A 635 41.39 24.41 10.48
C THR A 635 42.64 25.28 10.42
N VAL A 636 43.62 24.94 11.26
CA VAL A 636 44.98 25.50 11.19
C VAL A 636 45.91 24.38 10.79
N ASP A 637 46.74 24.60 9.78
CA ASP A 637 47.67 23.63 9.22
C ASP A 637 49.04 24.29 9.08
N GLN A 638 50.07 23.63 9.60
CA GLN A 638 51.45 24.04 9.45
C GLN A 638 52.13 23.04 8.54
N ASP A 639 52.51 23.48 7.34
CA ASP A 639 53.22 22.66 6.36
C ASP A 639 54.66 23.13 6.23
N TYR A 640 55.58 22.16 6.22
CA TYR A 640 56.98 22.35 5.87
C TYR A 640 57.25 21.56 4.60
N TRP A 641 57.75 22.24 3.58
CA TRP A 641 58.05 21.57 2.32
C TRP A 641 59.40 21.96 1.74
N ARG A 642 59.99 21.00 1.02
CA ARG A 642 61.33 21.14 0.45
C ARG A 642 61.39 20.55 -0.95
N LEU A 643 62.00 21.31 -1.84
CA LEU A 643 62.44 20.86 -3.15
C LEU A 643 63.95 21.03 -3.22
N THR A 644 64.68 19.92 -3.36
CA THR A 644 66.15 19.97 -3.46
C THR A 644 66.58 20.52 -4.82
N GLY A 645 67.55 21.42 -4.82
CA GLY A 645 68.09 22.02 -6.03
C GLY A 645 69.40 22.76 -5.77
N THR A 646 69.65 23.82 -6.54
CA THR A 646 70.86 24.64 -6.43
C THR A 646 70.61 25.82 -5.50
N ALA A 647 71.53 26.05 -4.56
CA ALA A 647 71.42 27.17 -3.62
C ALA A 647 71.45 28.52 -4.35
N GLY A 648 70.54 29.42 -3.96
CA GLY A 648 70.29 30.71 -4.59
C GLY A 648 69.21 30.67 -5.68
N THR A 649 68.86 29.51 -6.25
CA THR A 649 67.86 29.43 -7.33
C THR A 649 66.74 28.43 -7.04
N SER A 650 67.07 27.16 -6.82
CA SER A 650 66.11 26.05 -6.80
C SER A 650 66.18 25.12 -5.58
N ASP A 651 67.10 25.28 -4.62
CA ASP A 651 67.02 24.61 -3.30
C ASP A 651 65.94 25.29 -2.44
N LEU A 652 64.69 24.96 -2.73
CA LEU A 652 63.51 25.59 -2.16
C LEU A 652 63.16 24.95 -0.82
N ARG A 653 63.03 25.79 0.20
CA ARG A 653 62.50 25.43 1.52
C ARG A 653 61.39 26.40 1.85
N ALA A 654 60.25 25.89 2.28
CA ALA A 654 59.16 26.73 2.69
C ALA A 654 58.46 26.24 3.96
N GLU A 655 57.88 27.23 4.63
CA GLU A 655 57.04 27.09 5.80
C GLU A 655 55.73 27.83 5.53
N ASP A 656 54.63 27.08 5.49
CA ASP A 656 53.29 27.61 5.22
C ASP A 656 52.42 27.42 6.48
N THR A 657 51.96 28.52 7.06
CA THR A 657 50.93 28.50 8.10
C THR A 657 49.59 28.86 7.49
N MET A 658 48.73 27.87 7.32
CA MET A 658 47.42 27.99 6.68
C MET A 658 46.34 28.05 7.75
N THR A 659 45.45 29.03 7.67
CA THR A 659 44.28 29.12 8.54
C THR A 659 43.04 29.28 7.68
N GLN A 660 42.09 28.35 7.81
CA GLN A 660 40.84 28.36 7.05
C GLN A 660 39.65 28.27 7.99
N ALA A 661 38.68 29.15 7.78
CA ALA A 661 37.33 29.04 8.33
C ALA A 661 36.37 28.64 7.21
N ASP A 662 35.55 27.61 7.42
CA ASP A 662 34.56 27.15 6.44
C ASP A 662 33.20 26.84 7.08
N TRP A 663 32.13 27.22 6.39
CA TRP A 663 30.76 27.14 6.92
C TRP A 663 29.72 26.85 5.83
N GLY A 664 28.56 26.34 6.24
CA GLY A 664 27.44 26.12 5.34
C GLY A 664 26.84 27.43 4.83
N TYR A 665 26.76 27.59 3.51
CA TYR A 665 26.07 28.73 2.88
C TYR A 665 25.31 28.28 1.64
N ALA A 666 24.03 28.67 1.55
CA ALA A 666 23.09 28.19 0.53
C ALA A 666 23.05 26.65 0.48
N ASN A 667 23.44 26.03 -0.63
CA ASN A 667 23.50 24.57 -0.82
C ASN A 667 24.94 24.06 -0.97
N GLY A 668 25.91 24.78 -0.41
CA GLY A 668 27.34 24.47 -0.48
C GLY A 668 28.07 24.91 0.78
N ARG A 669 29.40 24.92 0.72
CA ARG A 669 30.26 25.43 1.79
C ARG A 669 31.03 26.64 1.27
N ALA A 670 30.97 27.74 2.01
CA ALA A 670 31.84 28.89 1.83
C ALA A 670 33.10 28.69 2.68
N PHE A 671 34.22 29.28 2.26
CA PHE A 671 35.43 29.33 3.05
C PHE A 671 36.13 30.69 2.91
N LEU A 672 36.86 31.05 3.95
CA LEU A 672 37.81 32.16 3.99
C LEU A 672 39.11 31.65 4.57
N ARG A 673 40.22 32.06 3.98
CA ARG A 673 41.53 31.49 4.26
C ARG A 673 42.63 32.53 4.16
N THR A 674 43.70 32.28 4.92
CA THR A 674 44.95 33.03 4.88
C THR A 674 46.14 32.09 4.98
N ASP A 675 47.18 32.32 4.16
CA ASP A 675 48.42 31.54 4.19
C ASP A 675 49.59 32.48 4.46
N ALA A 676 50.26 32.30 5.58
CA ALA A 676 51.55 32.94 5.84
C ALA A 676 52.65 32.05 5.27
N VAL A 677 53.32 32.52 4.22
CA VAL A 677 54.29 31.77 3.43
C VAL A 677 55.68 32.35 3.66
N SER A 678 56.61 31.52 4.12
CA SER A 678 58.04 31.83 4.15
C SER A 678 58.77 30.93 3.18
N LEU A 679 59.53 31.51 2.24
CA LEU A 679 60.20 30.81 1.16
C LEU A 679 61.68 31.18 1.12
N SER A 680 62.56 30.19 0.98
CA SER A 680 64.00 30.37 0.86
C SER A 680 64.55 29.50 -0.25
N ALA A 681 65.32 30.08 -1.18
CA ALA A 681 66.07 29.35 -2.20
C ALA A 681 67.55 29.11 -1.81
N GLY A 682 67.96 29.55 -0.61
CA GLY A 682 69.35 29.43 -0.14
C GLY A 682 70.21 30.63 -0.49
N SER A 683 71.53 30.45 -0.47
CA SER A 683 72.51 31.52 -0.72
C SER A 683 73.47 31.13 -1.83
N PHE A 684 73.80 32.07 -2.71
CA PHE A 684 74.80 31.90 -3.76
C PHE A 684 76.20 31.73 -3.15
N SER A 685 77.01 30.87 -3.77
CA SER A 685 78.42 30.73 -3.42
C SER A 685 79.22 31.92 -3.97
N THR A 686 79.92 32.64 -3.09
CA THR A 686 80.69 33.84 -3.46
C THR A 686 82.20 33.59 -3.45
N VAL A 687 82.93 34.26 -4.36
CA VAL A 687 84.39 34.39 -4.32
C VAL A 687 84.71 35.87 -4.13
N ASN A 688 85.42 36.22 -3.05
CA ASN A 688 85.69 37.62 -2.67
C ASN A 688 84.43 38.52 -2.58
N GLY A 689 83.29 37.95 -2.16
CA GLY A 689 82.02 38.66 -2.04
C GLY A 689 81.24 38.85 -3.34
N VAL A 690 81.72 38.32 -4.47
CA VAL A 690 81.04 38.36 -5.78
C VAL A 690 80.60 36.95 -6.17
N TYR A 691 79.40 36.80 -6.77
CA TYR A 691 78.96 35.56 -7.40
C TYR A 691 78.62 35.76 -8.89
N PHE A 692 78.86 34.72 -9.69
CA PHE A 692 78.70 34.71 -11.16
C PHE A 692 77.72 33.61 -11.59
N SER A 693 76.61 33.45 -10.86
CA SER A 693 75.61 32.42 -11.15
C SER A 693 74.70 32.83 -12.31
N ASP A 694 74.08 31.84 -12.98
CA ASP A 694 72.99 32.03 -13.95
C ASP A 694 71.71 32.49 -13.25
N PHE A 695 71.74 33.71 -12.71
CA PHE A 695 70.64 34.35 -12.02
C PHE A 695 70.62 35.84 -12.38
N GLY A 696 69.46 36.35 -12.80
CA GLY A 696 69.35 37.73 -13.27
C GLY A 696 70.39 38.01 -14.36
N THR A 697 71.23 39.03 -14.19
CA THR A 697 72.34 39.40 -15.08
C THR A 697 73.72 39.10 -14.47
N CYS A 698 73.78 38.30 -13.41
CA CYS A 698 75.01 38.08 -12.63
C CYS A 698 76.10 37.30 -13.36
N ASN A 699 75.76 36.47 -14.34
CA ASN A 699 76.76 35.77 -15.15
C ASN A 699 77.57 36.73 -16.07
N ILE A 700 77.04 37.92 -16.37
CA ILE A 700 77.71 38.90 -17.26
C ILE A 700 78.82 39.65 -16.51
N ASN A 701 78.49 40.30 -15.40
CA ASN A 701 79.39 41.23 -14.69
C ASN A 701 79.67 40.84 -13.23
N GLY A 702 79.11 39.73 -12.75
CA GLY A 702 79.09 39.38 -11.33
C GLY A 702 78.06 40.20 -10.53
N CYS A 703 77.73 39.73 -9.34
CA CYS A 703 76.81 40.38 -8.40
C CYS A 703 77.35 40.32 -6.97
N THR A 704 77.10 41.36 -6.17
CA THR A 704 77.54 41.46 -4.75
C THR A 704 76.40 41.60 -3.75
N THR A 705 75.19 41.92 -4.20
CA THR A 705 73.97 42.06 -3.38
C THR A 705 73.02 40.89 -3.62
N ASP A 706 72.00 40.75 -2.77
CA ASP A 706 71.00 39.67 -2.87
C ASP A 706 71.62 38.25 -2.89
N ILE A 707 72.72 38.06 -2.17
CA ILE A 707 73.41 36.75 -2.06
C ILE A 707 72.48 35.68 -1.49
N THR A 708 71.59 36.04 -0.57
CA THR A 708 70.60 35.11 0.03
C THR A 708 69.22 35.40 -0.54
N GLN A 709 68.58 34.38 -1.08
CA GLN A 709 67.30 34.49 -1.77
C GLN A 709 66.16 33.99 -0.87
N ARG A 710 65.30 34.93 -0.46
CA ARG A 710 64.14 34.67 0.40
C ARG A 710 62.96 35.56 0.01
N ALA A 711 61.76 35.04 0.23
CA ALA A 711 60.52 35.78 0.09
C ALA A 711 59.56 35.39 1.21
N ASN A 712 58.95 36.37 1.85
CA ASN A 712 57.94 36.14 2.89
C ASN A 712 56.69 36.92 2.53
N GLY A 713 55.52 36.36 2.80
CA GLY A 713 54.29 37.09 2.58
C GLY A 713 53.07 36.45 3.21
N LEU A 714 51.96 37.17 3.13
CA LEU A 714 50.64 36.73 3.59
C LEU A 714 49.67 36.75 2.40
N SER A 715 49.09 35.62 2.05
CA SER A 715 47.96 35.57 1.10
C SER A 715 46.63 35.57 1.82
N TRP A 716 45.59 35.94 1.07
CA TRP A 716 44.21 35.70 1.45
C TRP A 716 43.49 35.09 0.25
N ASP A 717 42.51 34.27 0.55
CA ASP A 717 41.62 33.68 -0.44
C ASP A 717 40.28 33.32 0.19
N GLY A 718 39.28 33.20 -0.67
CA GLY A 718 37.95 32.80 -0.26
C GLY A 718 37.18 32.24 -1.43
N GLY A 719 36.19 31.43 -1.14
CA GLY A 719 35.44 30.76 -2.17
C GLY A 719 34.19 30.09 -1.64
N TRP A 720 33.51 29.42 -2.56
CA TRP A 720 32.33 28.65 -2.27
C TRP A 720 32.23 27.49 -3.24
N GLN A 721 31.78 26.33 -2.75
CA GLN A 721 31.58 25.15 -3.59
C GLN A 721 30.37 24.31 -3.15
N ASN A 722 29.73 23.67 -4.13
CA ASN A 722 28.80 22.57 -3.92
C ASN A 722 29.15 21.40 -4.88
N SER A 723 28.25 20.43 -5.02
CA SER A 723 28.47 19.26 -5.88
C SER A 723 28.41 19.56 -7.39
N ILE A 724 28.00 20.76 -7.81
CA ILE A 724 27.78 21.13 -9.22
C ILE A 724 28.80 22.18 -9.65
N TRP A 725 29.07 23.19 -8.85
CA TRP A 725 30.01 24.24 -9.20
C TRP A 725 30.65 24.84 -7.96
N GLY A 726 31.79 25.46 -8.18
CA GLY A 726 32.48 26.21 -7.16
C GLY A 726 33.35 27.29 -7.78
N PHE A 727 33.72 28.25 -6.96
CA PHE A 727 34.69 29.26 -7.33
C PHE A 727 35.55 29.63 -6.13
N ASP A 728 36.73 30.12 -6.42
CA ASP A 728 37.64 30.69 -5.44
C ASP A 728 38.35 31.89 -6.04
N VAL A 729 38.74 32.80 -5.15
CA VAL A 729 39.41 34.05 -5.50
C VAL A 729 40.37 34.43 -4.41
N GLY A 730 41.55 34.88 -4.81
CA GLY A 730 42.57 35.32 -3.88
C GLY A 730 43.75 35.91 -4.61
N GLN A 731 44.90 35.89 -3.96
CA GLN A 731 46.13 36.42 -4.53
C GLN A 731 47.34 35.66 -4.00
N THR A 732 48.45 35.74 -4.72
CA THR A 732 49.73 35.29 -4.20
C THR A 732 50.18 36.14 -2.99
N PRO A 733 51.08 35.62 -2.13
CA PRO A 733 51.42 36.28 -0.86
C PRO A 733 51.86 37.75 -1.00
N ILE A 734 51.21 38.64 -0.25
CA ILE A 734 51.62 40.06 -0.13
C ILE A 734 52.95 40.10 0.60
N GLY A 735 53.97 40.67 -0.04
CA GLY A 735 55.36 40.71 0.47
C GLY A 735 56.35 40.08 -0.51
N PHE A 736 55.87 39.24 -1.42
CA PHE A 736 56.66 38.76 -2.56
C PHE A 736 56.99 39.90 -3.54
N PRO A 737 58.14 39.83 -4.25
CA PRO A 737 58.49 40.83 -5.28
C PRO A 737 57.45 41.00 -6.39
N VAL A 738 56.76 39.91 -6.75
CA VAL A 738 55.66 39.89 -7.72
C VAL A 738 54.42 39.30 -7.05
N ASN A 739 53.34 40.06 -7.06
CA ASN A 739 52.03 39.60 -6.62
C ASN A 739 51.09 39.43 -7.83
N ASN A 740 50.26 38.40 -7.80
CA ASN A 740 49.26 38.15 -8.82
C ASN A 740 47.92 37.84 -8.16
N PHE A 741 46.85 38.36 -8.75
CA PHE A 741 45.51 37.89 -8.47
C PHE A 741 45.33 36.50 -9.06
N ILE A 742 44.74 35.57 -8.32
CA ILE A 742 44.56 34.17 -8.75
C ILE A 742 43.16 33.69 -8.36
N GLY A 743 42.72 32.60 -8.97
CA GLY A 743 41.39 32.08 -8.72
C GLY A 743 40.97 31.01 -9.71
N GLY A 744 39.78 30.47 -9.49
CA GLY A 744 39.21 29.46 -10.38
C GLY A 744 37.69 29.40 -10.29
N ILE A 745 37.08 28.89 -11.36
CA ILE A 745 35.68 28.47 -11.39
C ILE A 745 35.61 27.08 -11.99
N ASN A 746 34.87 26.18 -11.33
CA ASN A 746 34.64 24.83 -11.81
C ASN A 746 33.14 24.57 -11.98
N TYR A 747 32.80 23.72 -12.95
CA TYR A 747 31.45 23.24 -13.19
C TYR A 747 31.49 21.76 -13.52
N SER A 748 30.69 20.98 -12.83
CA SER A 748 30.65 19.51 -12.85
C SER A 748 29.28 19.00 -13.26
N GLY A 749 29.26 17.85 -13.92
CA GLY A 749 28.04 17.13 -14.25
C GLY A 749 28.31 15.69 -14.66
N ASP A 750 27.24 14.98 -14.98
CA ASP A 750 27.31 13.57 -15.36
C ASP A 750 26.63 13.35 -16.72
N ILE A 751 27.28 12.57 -17.59
CA ILE A 751 26.71 12.08 -18.84
C ILE A 751 26.68 10.56 -18.76
N ARG A 752 25.48 10.00 -18.53
CA ARG A 752 25.25 8.57 -18.26
C ARG A 752 26.03 8.07 -17.03
N HIS A 753 27.24 7.59 -17.24
CA HIS A 753 28.12 7.03 -16.21
C HIS A 753 29.49 7.71 -16.17
N ILE A 754 29.66 8.78 -16.97
CA ILE A 754 30.91 9.54 -17.06
C ILE A 754 30.67 10.88 -16.38
N GLY A 755 31.32 11.08 -15.25
CA GLY A 755 31.40 12.38 -14.59
C GLY A 755 32.39 13.27 -15.33
N TRP A 756 32.08 14.54 -15.49
CA TRP A 756 32.96 15.53 -16.10
C TRP A 756 33.01 16.80 -15.26
N THR A 757 34.16 17.46 -15.24
CA THR A 757 34.36 18.77 -14.63
C THR A 757 35.16 19.65 -15.58
N ILE A 758 34.69 20.87 -15.82
CA ILE A 758 35.45 21.89 -16.53
C ILE A 758 35.85 22.97 -15.52
N THR A 759 37.14 23.26 -15.46
CA THR A 759 37.70 24.30 -14.59
C THR A 759 38.40 25.35 -15.44
N ALA A 760 38.06 26.61 -15.24
CA ALA A 760 38.82 27.75 -15.73
C ALA A 760 39.55 28.39 -14.55
N SER A 761 40.87 28.48 -14.61
CA SER A 761 41.67 28.96 -13.47
C SER A 761 42.92 29.71 -13.90
N GLN A 762 43.40 30.56 -13.00
CA GLN A 762 44.72 31.17 -13.01
C GLN A 762 45.42 30.77 -11.71
N ARG A 763 46.54 30.03 -11.82
CA ARG A 763 47.27 29.48 -10.68
C ARG A 763 48.76 29.82 -10.76
N PRO A 764 49.45 30.05 -9.62
CA PRO A 764 50.88 30.36 -9.64
C PRO A 764 51.72 29.12 -9.91
N MET A 765 52.91 29.31 -10.48
CA MET A 765 53.91 28.25 -10.65
C MET A 765 54.82 28.19 -9.42
N THR A 766 54.77 27.09 -8.66
CA THR A 766 55.44 26.96 -7.35
C THR A 766 56.80 26.24 -7.38
N ASN A 767 57.34 25.97 -8.57
CA ASN A 767 58.57 25.16 -8.73
C ASN A 767 59.86 25.84 -8.25
N SER A 768 59.89 27.17 -8.13
CA SER A 768 61.03 27.92 -7.59
C SER A 768 60.59 29.21 -6.91
N LEU A 769 61.51 29.85 -6.18
CA LEU A 769 61.26 31.19 -5.63
C LEU A 769 60.97 32.20 -6.74
N LEU A 770 61.71 32.13 -7.85
CA LEU A 770 61.50 33.01 -9.00
C LEU A 770 60.12 32.81 -9.64
N SER A 771 59.71 31.56 -9.87
CA SER A 771 58.41 31.27 -10.49
C SER A 771 57.25 31.63 -9.56
N PHE A 772 57.38 31.46 -8.25
CA PHE A 772 56.28 31.69 -7.32
C PHE A 772 56.17 33.16 -6.89
N GLY A 773 57.25 33.71 -6.32
CA GLY A 773 57.27 35.05 -5.75
C GLY A 773 57.99 36.11 -6.57
N GLY A 774 58.79 35.69 -7.56
CA GLY A 774 59.65 36.59 -8.32
C GLY A 774 60.91 36.99 -7.56
N ALA A 775 61.83 37.61 -8.28
CA ALA A 775 63.11 38.07 -7.78
C ALA A 775 63.47 39.47 -8.32
N ARG A 776 64.48 40.10 -7.73
CA ARG A 776 65.04 41.38 -8.18
C ARG A 776 66.45 41.17 -8.68
N ASP A 777 66.74 41.72 -9.86
CA ASP A 777 68.05 41.55 -10.49
C ASP A 777 69.05 42.47 -9.77
N PRO A 778 70.18 41.96 -9.25
CA PRO A 778 71.07 42.77 -8.43
C PRO A 778 71.73 43.92 -9.18
N ASN A 779 72.02 43.75 -10.48
CA ASN A 779 72.72 44.76 -11.26
C ASN A 779 71.77 45.81 -11.87
N THR A 780 70.59 45.41 -12.34
CA THR A 780 69.64 46.35 -12.98
C THR A 780 68.52 46.83 -12.06
N GLY A 781 68.28 46.15 -10.93
CA GLY A 781 67.16 46.42 -10.02
C GLY A 781 65.78 46.00 -10.56
N ILE A 782 65.72 45.41 -11.75
CA ILE A 782 64.47 44.97 -12.41
C ILE A 782 63.90 43.77 -11.66
N VAL A 783 62.60 43.82 -11.39
CA VAL A 783 61.86 42.68 -10.79
C VAL A 783 61.31 41.80 -11.89
N TRP A 784 61.50 40.48 -11.80
CA TRP A 784 60.95 39.51 -12.75
C TRP A 784 60.50 38.20 -12.08
N GLY A 785 59.75 37.37 -12.80
CA GLY A 785 59.20 36.11 -12.29
C GLY A 785 57.73 36.22 -11.90
N GLY A 786 57.31 35.49 -10.85
CA GLY A 786 55.91 35.43 -10.42
C GLY A 786 55.00 34.93 -11.53
N VAL A 787 55.31 33.76 -12.05
CA VAL A 787 54.66 33.15 -13.20
C VAL A 787 53.32 32.55 -12.79
N VAL A 788 52.29 32.83 -13.57
CA VAL A 788 50.96 32.23 -13.44
C VAL A 788 50.60 31.45 -14.70
N ALA A 789 49.91 30.33 -14.51
CA ALA A 789 49.31 29.53 -15.57
C ALA A 789 47.80 29.84 -15.63
N THR A 790 47.35 30.38 -16.74
CA THR A 790 45.95 30.75 -17.00
C THR A 790 45.38 29.85 -18.09
N GLY A 791 44.32 29.11 -17.79
CA GLY A 791 43.84 28.10 -18.74
C GLY A 791 42.59 27.33 -18.35
N LEU A 792 42.36 26.24 -19.08
CA LEU A 792 41.22 25.34 -18.92
C LEU A 792 41.69 23.93 -18.57
N THR A 793 40.97 23.28 -17.68
CA THR A 793 41.10 21.86 -17.35
C THR A 793 39.78 21.15 -17.63
N LEU A 794 39.82 20.05 -18.38
CA LEU A 794 38.73 19.09 -18.51
C LEU A 794 39.10 17.82 -17.73
N SER A 795 38.35 17.54 -16.68
CA SER A 795 38.44 16.30 -15.91
C SER A 795 37.31 15.36 -16.32
N LEU A 796 37.64 14.08 -16.52
CA LEU A 796 36.71 13.01 -16.84
C LEU A 796 36.88 11.89 -15.81
N SER A 797 35.79 11.26 -15.41
CA SER A 797 35.81 10.14 -14.47
C SER A 797 34.74 9.11 -14.84
N TYR A 798 35.11 7.84 -14.73
CA TYR A 798 34.21 6.70 -14.84
C TYR A 798 34.48 5.77 -13.66
N ASP A 799 33.74 5.97 -12.57
CA ASP A 799 33.73 5.08 -11.40
C ASP A 799 32.27 4.78 -11.03
N ARG A 800 31.90 3.49 -11.13
CA ARG A 800 30.56 3.02 -10.81
C ARG A 800 30.39 2.64 -9.34
N GLY A 801 31.38 2.95 -8.50
CA GLY A 801 31.45 2.50 -7.10
C GLY A 801 31.90 1.04 -6.94
N GLU A 802 32.12 0.36 -8.06
CA GLU A 802 32.57 -1.03 -8.14
C GLU A 802 34.10 -1.12 -7.92
N ALA A 803 34.70 -2.24 -8.29
CA ALA A 803 36.13 -2.49 -8.11
C ALA A 803 37.03 -1.66 -9.05
N ASN A 804 36.51 -1.17 -10.18
CA ASN A 804 37.30 -0.50 -11.21
C ASN A 804 36.92 0.98 -11.32
N GLY A 805 37.90 1.84 -11.58
CA GLY A 805 37.65 3.22 -11.96
C GLY A 805 38.71 3.76 -12.92
N PHE A 806 38.29 4.71 -13.75
CA PHE A 806 39.12 5.41 -14.73
C PHE A 806 38.96 6.91 -14.58
N TRP A 807 40.02 7.67 -14.83
CA TRP A 807 39.98 9.12 -14.83
C TRP A 807 40.96 9.70 -15.85
N ALA A 808 40.68 10.94 -16.29
CA ALA A 808 41.58 11.70 -17.16
C ALA A 808 41.46 13.20 -16.87
N ASN A 809 42.56 13.94 -17.03
CA ASN A 809 42.65 15.39 -16.96
C ASN A 809 43.38 15.90 -18.21
N ILE A 810 42.76 16.84 -18.92
CA ILE A 810 43.34 17.53 -20.08
C ILE A 810 43.44 19.00 -19.72
N ILE A 811 44.66 19.53 -19.68
CA ILE A 811 44.96 20.88 -19.22
C ILE A 811 45.64 21.64 -20.34
N GLY A 812 45.09 22.79 -20.73
CA GLY A 812 45.74 23.74 -21.64
C GLY A 812 45.90 25.08 -20.94
N SER A 813 47.10 25.64 -20.91
CA SER A 813 47.36 26.91 -20.22
C SER A 813 48.38 27.78 -20.94
N GLU A 814 48.18 29.09 -20.86
CA GLU A 814 49.20 30.10 -21.13
C GLU A 814 49.94 30.43 -19.83
N LEU A 815 51.27 30.56 -19.89
CA LEU A 815 52.10 30.93 -18.76
C LEU A 815 52.66 32.32 -18.99
N THR A 816 52.40 33.22 -18.05
CA THR A 816 52.83 34.62 -18.10
C THR A 816 53.44 35.02 -16.77
N GLY A 817 54.38 35.96 -16.79
CA GLY A 817 55.02 36.49 -15.59
C GLY A 817 55.51 37.91 -15.81
N LYS A 818 55.89 38.59 -14.74
CA LYS A 818 56.44 39.94 -14.83
C LYS A 818 57.82 39.87 -15.44
N ASN A 819 58.05 40.54 -16.58
CA ASN A 819 59.34 40.53 -17.27
C ASN A 819 59.86 39.11 -17.57
N VAL A 820 58.95 38.18 -17.89
CA VAL A 820 59.25 36.80 -18.30
C VAL A 820 58.70 36.59 -19.71
N GLU A 821 59.43 35.86 -20.55
CA GLU A 821 58.93 35.44 -21.86
C GLU A 821 57.66 34.58 -21.72
N SER A 822 56.59 34.88 -22.45
CA SER A 822 55.36 34.08 -22.38
C SER A 822 55.54 32.68 -22.97
N ASN A 823 54.84 31.70 -22.40
CA ASN A 823 54.92 30.29 -22.80
C ASN A 823 53.53 29.64 -22.83
N GLN A 824 53.42 28.46 -23.44
CA GLN A 824 52.18 27.69 -23.50
C GLN A 824 52.46 26.24 -23.12
N ARG A 825 51.48 25.57 -22.49
CA ARG A 825 51.57 24.15 -22.16
C ARG A 825 50.28 23.39 -22.41
N ILE A 826 50.44 22.10 -22.73
CA ILE A 826 49.36 21.11 -22.73
C ILE A 826 49.80 19.92 -21.88
N LEU A 827 48.97 19.54 -20.92
CA LEU A 827 49.18 18.39 -20.05
C LEU A 827 48.01 17.41 -20.19
N LEU A 828 48.32 16.15 -20.43
CA LEU A 828 47.38 15.04 -20.35
C LEU A 828 47.79 14.15 -19.18
N MET A 829 46.85 13.82 -18.31
CA MET A 829 47.03 12.85 -17.24
C MET A 829 45.87 11.87 -17.31
N ASP A 830 46.13 10.58 -17.31
CA ASP A 830 45.09 9.57 -17.26
C ASP A 830 45.46 8.46 -16.28
N GLY A 831 44.46 7.78 -15.75
CA GLY A 831 44.71 6.71 -14.82
C GLY A 831 43.60 5.70 -14.72
N TYR A 832 44.01 4.48 -14.39
CA TYR A 832 43.16 3.36 -14.04
C TYR A 832 43.49 2.92 -12.61
N TYR A 833 42.48 2.56 -11.84
CA TYR A 833 42.68 1.98 -10.52
C TYR A 833 41.72 0.82 -10.24
N TYR A 834 42.22 -0.11 -9.44
CA TYR A 834 41.53 -1.30 -8.97
C TYR A 834 41.50 -1.34 -7.44
N LYS A 835 40.29 -1.44 -6.88
CA LYS A 835 40.04 -1.53 -5.43
C LYS A 835 40.12 -2.99 -5.01
N ILE A 836 41.32 -3.45 -4.62
CA ILE A 836 41.57 -4.80 -4.08
C ILE A 836 40.73 -5.06 -2.83
N ILE A 837 40.64 -4.07 -1.95
CA ILE A 837 39.71 -4.05 -0.81
C ILE A 837 38.79 -2.84 -0.97
N ASN A 838 37.47 -3.06 -0.91
CA ASN A 838 36.46 -2.01 -1.03
C ASN A 838 35.38 -2.17 0.06
N GLU A 839 35.75 -1.87 1.30
CA GLU A 839 34.86 -1.93 2.47
C GLU A 839 34.56 -0.50 2.97
N ASP A 840 33.50 -0.35 3.79
CA ASP A 840 33.07 0.96 4.30
C ASP A 840 34.16 1.68 5.12
N ASN A 841 35.02 0.93 5.79
CA ASN A 841 36.05 1.46 6.70
C ASN A 841 37.48 1.07 6.30
N ARG A 842 37.66 0.42 5.15
CA ARG A 842 38.96 -0.05 4.67
C ARG A 842 38.99 -0.10 3.16
N ARG A 843 39.99 0.52 2.54
CA ARG A 843 40.22 0.46 1.10
C ARG A 843 41.68 0.15 0.80
N PHE A 844 41.90 -0.68 -0.20
CA PHE A 844 43.23 -0.95 -0.74
C PHE A 844 43.16 -0.86 -2.26
N ILE A 845 43.88 0.09 -2.83
CA ILE A 845 43.79 0.49 -4.22
C ILE A 845 45.18 0.36 -4.86
N VAL A 846 45.23 -0.23 -6.04
CA VAL A 846 46.42 -0.23 -6.91
C VAL A 846 46.01 0.32 -8.25
N GLY A 847 46.86 1.15 -8.86
CA GLY A 847 46.55 1.75 -10.15
C GLY A 847 47.75 1.90 -11.07
N LEU A 848 47.47 2.55 -12.20
CA LEU A 848 48.43 3.03 -13.17
C LEU A 848 48.03 4.46 -13.53
N THR A 849 49.00 5.36 -13.55
CA THR A 849 48.82 6.77 -13.95
C THR A 849 49.84 7.12 -15.01
N ASN A 850 49.37 7.70 -16.10
CA ASN A 850 50.18 8.16 -17.22
C ASN A 850 50.15 9.69 -17.24
N MET A 851 51.27 10.32 -17.55
CA MET A 851 51.32 11.77 -17.78
C MET A 851 52.09 12.09 -19.05
N VAL A 852 51.54 12.99 -19.86
CA VAL A 852 52.15 13.50 -21.09
C VAL A 852 52.12 15.02 -21.07
N TRP A 853 53.27 15.68 -21.07
CA TRP A 853 53.37 17.13 -21.06
C TRP A 853 54.11 17.65 -22.29
N HIS A 854 53.68 18.81 -22.77
CA HIS A 854 54.35 19.57 -23.83
C HIS A 854 54.37 21.05 -23.45
N TYR A 855 55.54 21.68 -23.55
CA TYR A 855 55.72 23.13 -23.43
C TYR A 855 56.29 23.70 -24.74
N ASP A 856 55.82 24.87 -25.13
CA ASP A 856 56.28 25.54 -26.36
C ASP A 856 57.76 25.95 -26.25
N LYS A 857 58.13 26.55 -25.12
CA LYS A 857 59.49 27.05 -24.83
C LYS A 857 60.06 26.40 -23.57
N ASN A 858 61.38 26.23 -23.55
CA ASN A 858 62.11 25.82 -22.36
C ASN A 858 62.54 27.08 -21.58
N LEU A 859 61.80 27.40 -20.52
CA LEU A 859 62.03 28.55 -19.64
C LEU A 859 62.48 28.16 -18.23
N TYR A 860 63.23 27.06 -18.13
CA TYR A 860 63.78 26.53 -16.88
C TYR A 860 64.86 27.42 -16.24
N GLY A 861 65.49 28.32 -17.01
CA GLY A 861 66.58 29.17 -16.55
C GLY A 861 66.16 30.20 -15.47
N PHE A 862 67.16 30.84 -14.85
CA PHE A 862 66.95 31.84 -13.80
C PHE A 862 67.53 33.23 -14.16
N ASN A 863 68.00 33.40 -15.39
CA ASN A 863 68.46 34.70 -15.89
C ASN A 863 67.27 35.65 -16.14
N LEU A 864 67.53 36.95 -16.26
CA LEU A 864 66.47 37.94 -16.49
C LEU A 864 65.72 37.63 -17.81
N GLY A 865 64.40 37.57 -17.75
CA GLY A 865 63.54 37.15 -18.87
C GLY A 865 63.13 35.67 -18.84
N GLN A 866 63.83 34.84 -18.06
CA GLN A 866 63.48 33.43 -17.83
C GLN A 866 62.47 33.26 -16.68
N GLY A 867 61.86 32.08 -16.58
CA GLY A 867 60.75 31.82 -15.65
C GLY A 867 61.09 30.95 -14.43
N GLY A 868 62.20 30.22 -14.44
CA GLY A 868 62.62 29.35 -13.33
C GLY A 868 61.65 28.21 -13.03
N TYR A 869 60.94 27.67 -14.02
CA TYR A 869 60.00 26.56 -13.85
C TYR A 869 60.26 25.43 -14.85
N TYR A 870 60.00 24.19 -14.42
CA TYR A 870 60.21 23.01 -15.25
C TYR A 870 59.29 23.01 -16.46
N SER A 871 59.87 23.10 -17.66
CA SER A 871 59.17 23.29 -18.94
C SER A 871 59.80 22.46 -20.06
N PRO A 872 59.73 21.12 -19.96
CA PRO A 872 60.26 20.24 -20.99
C PRO A 872 59.47 20.37 -22.30
N ASP A 873 60.15 20.19 -23.42
CA ASP A 873 59.51 20.14 -24.73
C ASP A 873 58.57 18.93 -24.82
N PHE A 874 58.99 17.79 -24.29
CA PHE A 874 58.12 16.63 -24.12
C PHE A 874 58.46 15.92 -22.81
N TYR A 875 57.43 15.50 -22.07
CA TYR A 875 57.57 14.67 -20.87
C TYR A 875 56.56 13.54 -20.92
N LEU A 876 57.01 12.32 -20.64
CA LEU A 876 56.17 11.13 -20.50
C LEU A 876 56.51 10.45 -19.18
N SER A 877 55.51 10.05 -18.40
CA SER A 877 55.71 9.22 -17.22
C SER A 877 54.66 8.14 -17.06
N PHE A 878 55.09 7.02 -16.48
CA PHE A 878 54.27 5.90 -16.04
C PHE A 878 54.46 5.71 -14.55
N THR A 879 53.38 5.81 -13.78
CA THR A 879 53.40 5.75 -12.31
C THR A 879 52.46 4.66 -11.81
N ILE A 880 52.94 3.80 -10.91
CA ILE A 880 52.14 2.78 -10.25
C ILE A 880 51.82 3.26 -8.82
N PRO A 881 50.65 3.83 -8.56
CA PRO A 881 50.20 4.14 -7.21
C PRO A 881 49.66 2.92 -6.46
N ILE A 882 50.03 2.82 -5.20
CA ILE A 882 49.53 1.86 -4.21
C ILE A 882 49.01 2.69 -3.03
N ASP A 883 47.78 2.44 -2.60
CA ASP A 883 47.12 3.24 -1.58
C ASP A 883 46.32 2.34 -0.63
N TYR A 884 46.62 2.41 0.67
CA TYR A 884 45.87 1.72 1.72
C TYR A 884 45.29 2.73 2.69
N ARG A 885 43.97 2.66 2.89
CA ARG A 885 43.22 3.56 3.78
C ARG A 885 42.41 2.76 4.77
N ARG A 886 42.36 3.23 6.01
CA ARG A 886 41.50 2.66 7.03
C ARG A 886 41.05 3.71 8.03
N ARG A 887 39.78 3.61 8.41
CA ARG A 887 39.21 4.37 9.52
C ARG A 887 38.66 3.45 10.62
N THR A 888 38.65 3.98 11.82
CA THR A 888 38.08 3.41 13.03
C THR A 888 37.17 4.45 13.69
N ALA A 889 36.67 4.18 14.89
CA ALA A 889 35.80 5.10 15.62
C ALA A 889 36.38 6.52 15.79
N ASN A 890 37.70 6.64 16.03
CA ASN A 890 38.35 7.91 16.36
C ASN A 890 39.68 8.13 15.62
N TRP A 891 40.04 7.25 14.67
CA TRP A 891 41.26 7.37 13.87
C TRP A 891 40.94 7.15 12.40
N SER A 892 41.59 7.90 11.53
CA SER A 892 41.72 7.58 10.10
C SER A 892 43.20 7.62 9.75
N TYR A 893 43.64 6.77 8.84
CA TYR A 893 45.00 6.76 8.35
C TYR A 893 45.09 6.24 6.92
N GLU A 894 46.07 6.77 6.20
CA GLU A 894 46.35 6.49 4.79
C GLU A 894 47.85 6.25 4.64
N LEU A 895 48.19 5.16 3.97
CA LEU A 895 49.56 4.81 3.60
C LEU A 895 49.59 4.59 2.09
N GLY A 896 50.24 5.50 1.39
CA GLY A 896 50.41 5.47 -0.06
C GLY A 896 51.86 5.31 -0.45
N GLY A 897 52.08 4.77 -1.64
CA GLY A 897 53.39 4.72 -2.27
C GLY A 897 53.25 4.77 -3.78
N THR A 898 54.23 5.37 -4.44
CA THR A 898 54.29 5.37 -5.91
C THR A 898 55.67 4.94 -6.40
N VAL A 899 55.71 4.32 -7.57
CA VAL A 899 56.93 4.09 -8.35
C VAL A 899 56.71 4.67 -9.72
N THR A 900 57.63 5.52 -10.17
CA THR A 900 57.51 6.26 -11.42
C THR A 900 58.71 5.97 -12.31
N TRP A 901 58.44 5.76 -13.60
CA TRP A 901 59.43 5.89 -14.66
C TRP A 901 59.06 7.09 -15.53
N SER A 902 60.05 7.86 -15.97
CA SER A 902 59.82 9.02 -16.83
C SER A 902 60.87 9.18 -17.92
N TYR A 903 60.46 9.82 -19.01
CA TYR A 903 61.29 10.27 -20.12
C TYR A 903 60.99 11.74 -20.42
N ALA A 904 62.02 12.56 -20.61
CA ALA A 904 61.86 13.97 -20.93
C ALA A 904 62.83 14.42 -22.02
N THR A 905 62.39 15.32 -22.89
CA THR A 905 63.23 16.05 -23.85
C THR A 905 63.12 17.55 -23.62
N THR A 906 64.21 18.28 -23.76
CA THR A 906 64.26 19.73 -23.58
C THR A 906 64.84 20.41 -24.82
N LYS A 907 64.25 21.54 -25.21
CA LYS A 907 64.83 22.47 -26.20
C LYS A 907 66.02 23.22 -25.60
N ASN A 908 66.85 23.82 -26.46
CA ASN A 908 67.92 24.72 -26.03
C ASN A 908 67.34 25.90 -25.23
N ILE A 909 68.05 26.33 -24.18
CA ILE A 909 67.71 27.50 -23.37
C ILE A 909 68.57 28.67 -23.86
N GLN A 910 67.93 29.78 -24.22
CA GLN A 910 68.61 31.05 -24.48
C GLN A 910 68.73 31.82 -23.17
N ALA A 911 69.93 32.19 -22.73
CA ALA A 911 70.16 32.79 -21.41
C ALA A 911 69.27 34.02 -21.17
N TYR A 912 69.14 34.91 -22.16
CA TYR A 912 68.34 36.13 -22.06
C TYR A 912 67.32 36.19 -23.20
N PRO A 913 66.10 35.65 -23.03
CA PRO A 913 65.08 35.63 -24.08
C PRO A 913 64.50 37.03 -24.35
N LEU A 914 64.62 37.94 -23.38
CA LEU A 914 64.17 39.34 -23.46
C LEU A 914 65.37 40.30 -23.30
N PRO A 915 66.29 40.37 -24.29
CA PRO A 915 67.54 41.13 -24.17
C PRO A 915 67.32 42.65 -24.02
N ASN A 916 66.17 43.15 -24.47
CA ASN A 916 65.77 44.55 -24.34
C ASN A 916 65.59 45.02 -22.89
N LEU A 917 65.50 44.10 -21.92
CA LEU A 917 65.43 44.43 -20.50
C LEU A 917 66.79 44.80 -19.91
N ILE A 918 67.90 44.49 -20.60
CA ILE A 918 69.26 44.67 -20.08
C ILE A 918 69.90 45.90 -20.75
N PRO A 919 70.26 46.94 -19.98
CA PRO A 919 70.92 48.12 -20.54
C PRO A 919 72.25 47.77 -21.22
N ASN A 920 72.47 48.27 -22.44
CA ASN A 920 73.70 48.07 -23.23
C ASN A 920 74.06 46.58 -23.48
N PHE A 921 73.06 45.70 -23.58
CA PHE A 921 73.29 44.28 -23.83
C PHE A 921 73.83 44.00 -25.22
N ASP A 922 74.99 43.34 -25.30
CA ASP A 922 75.52 42.81 -26.54
C ASP A 922 74.97 41.41 -26.79
N ASN A 923 74.26 41.22 -27.91
CA ASN A 923 73.68 39.93 -28.27
C ASN A 923 74.73 38.81 -28.43
N SER A 924 76.02 39.13 -28.62
CA SER A 924 77.09 38.14 -28.61
C SER A 924 77.27 37.47 -27.22
N GLN A 925 76.82 38.13 -26.15
CA GLN A 925 76.87 37.63 -24.77
C GLN A 925 75.70 36.70 -24.43
N ASN A 926 74.71 36.55 -25.32
CA ASN A 926 73.54 35.71 -25.08
C ASN A 926 73.86 34.24 -25.33
N SER A 927 74.33 33.56 -24.27
CA SER A 927 74.69 32.14 -24.35
C SER A 927 73.46 31.25 -24.60
N ILE A 928 73.69 30.14 -25.31
CA ILE A 928 72.69 29.11 -25.54
C ILE A 928 73.15 27.84 -24.81
N GLN A 929 72.35 27.39 -23.84
CA GLN A 929 72.55 26.10 -23.19
C GLN A 929 71.84 25.01 -24.00
N THR A 930 72.57 23.98 -24.42
CA THR A 930 72.00 22.89 -25.24
C THR A 930 71.01 22.06 -24.42
N GLY A 931 69.84 21.81 -25.01
CA GLY A 931 68.84 20.88 -24.45
C GLY A 931 69.27 19.42 -24.61
N GLY A 932 68.50 18.50 -24.04
CA GLY A 932 68.83 17.07 -24.09
C GLY A 932 67.68 16.16 -23.71
N ASN A 933 67.97 14.86 -23.73
CA ASN A 933 67.04 13.82 -23.33
C ASN A 933 67.44 13.27 -21.97
N SER A 934 66.46 12.95 -21.13
CA SER A 934 66.68 12.34 -19.82
C SER A 934 65.67 11.23 -19.56
N THR A 935 66.13 10.16 -18.93
CA THR A 935 65.28 9.13 -18.33
C THR A 935 65.49 9.15 -16.83
N GLY A 936 64.44 8.90 -16.08
CA GLY A 936 64.52 8.92 -14.62
C GLY A 936 63.55 7.96 -13.98
N TYR A 937 63.88 7.61 -12.74
CA TYR A 937 63.02 6.83 -11.85
C TYR A 937 62.72 7.67 -10.62
N GLY A 938 61.47 7.61 -10.17
CA GLY A 938 61.02 8.30 -8.99
C GLY A 938 60.21 7.40 -8.07
N TYR A 939 60.05 7.83 -6.84
CA TYR A 939 59.15 7.21 -5.89
C TYR A 939 58.56 8.25 -4.94
N SER A 940 57.41 7.93 -4.37
CA SER A 940 56.88 8.66 -3.23
C SER A 940 56.38 7.72 -2.14
N ILE A 941 56.42 8.20 -0.90
CA ILE A 941 55.82 7.55 0.26
C ILE A 941 54.95 8.59 0.96
N LEU A 942 53.67 8.27 1.09
CA LEU A 942 52.67 9.13 1.71
C LEU A 942 52.15 8.46 2.98
N ALA A 943 52.19 9.15 4.10
CA ALA A 943 51.56 8.73 5.35
C ALA A 943 50.70 9.87 5.89
N LEU A 944 49.39 9.66 5.99
CA LEU A 944 48.47 10.57 6.68
C LEU A 944 47.85 9.87 7.87
N VAL A 945 47.67 10.61 8.96
CA VAL A 945 46.94 10.15 10.13
C VAL A 945 46.13 11.29 10.70
N GLU A 946 44.90 11.02 11.11
CA GLU A 946 44.10 11.93 11.91
C GLU A 946 43.43 11.20 13.07
N ARG A 947 43.24 11.92 14.17
CA ARG A 947 42.61 11.44 15.39
C ARG A 947 41.60 12.45 15.91
N ARG A 948 40.41 11.96 16.22
CA ARG A 948 39.41 12.69 16.98
C ARG A 948 39.73 12.64 18.48
N LEU A 949 39.85 13.81 19.12
CA LEU A 949 40.13 13.95 20.55
C LEU A 949 38.86 14.12 21.39
N GLY A 950 37.79 14.61 20.76
CA GLY A 950 36.44 14.80 21.32
C GLY A 950 35.48 15.14 20.18
N SER A 951 34.27 15.61 20.46
CA SER A 951 33.35 16.02 19.38
C SER A 951 33.86 17.23 18.59
N HIS A 952 34.62 18.11 19.24
CA HIS A 952 35.02 19.39 18.63
C HIS A 952 36.43 19.41 18.03
N PHE A 953 37.32 18.49 18.40
CA PHE A 953 38.74 18.56 18.00
C PHE A 953 39.19 17.33 17.23
N ILE A 954 39.80 17.56 16.07
CA ILE A 954 40.53 16.58 15.28
C ILE A 954 41.95 17.09 15.08
N VAL A 955 42.95 16.26 15.37
CA VAL A 955 44.36 16.53 15.09
C VAL A 955 44.85 15.55 14.04
N GLY A 956 45.65 16.01 13.09
CA GLY A 956 46.24 15.13 12.11
C GLY A 956 47.59 15.62 11.62
N GLY A 957 48.22 14.79 10.81
CA GLY A 957 49.48 15.10 10.18
C GLY A 957 49.68 14.31 8.90
N LEU A 958 50.53 14.84 8.04
CA LEU A 958 50.90 14.28 6.75
C LEU A 958 52.42 14.27 6.63
N VAL A 959 52.95 13.19 6.10
CA VAL A 959 54.33 13.12 5.60
C VAL A 959 54.27 12.57 4.19
N ASN A 960 54.73 13.37 3.23
CA ASN A 960 54.90 12.96 1.83
C ASN A 960 56.37 13.11 1.46
N ILE A 961 57.09 12.00 1.39
CA ILE A 961 58.47 11.97 0.93
C ILE A 961 58.44 11.65 -0.56
N GLN A 962 58.98 12.56 -1.37
CA GLN A 962 58.93 12.45 -2.81
C GLN A 962 60.34 12.64 -3.39
N GLN A 963 60.78 11.65 -4.15
CA GLN A 963 61.94 11.74 -5.03
C GLN A 963 61.40 11.63 -6.45
N SER A 964 61.05 12.76 -7.06
CA SER A 964 60.42 12.77 -8.38
C SER A 964 61.28 13.48 -9.43
N THR A 965 61.10 13.03 -10.68
CA THR A 965 61.77 13.55 -11.87
C THR A 965 61.05 14.75 -12.48
N ASP A 966 59.88 15.09 -11.94
CA ASP A 966 59.07 16.26 -12.28
C ASP A 966 59.22 17.44 -11.30
N TYR A 967 60.16 17.34 -10.35
CA TYR A 967 60.48 18.40 -9.37
C TYR A 967 59.31 18.77 -8.45
N THR A 968 58.60 17.75 -7.94
CA THR A 968 57.55 17.92 -6.93
C THR A 968 58.18 17.90 -5.52
N PRO A 969 57.82 18.85 -4.63
CA PRO A 969 58.40 18.91 -3.29
C PRO A 969 57.93 17.77 -2.36
N SER A 970 58.77 17.49 -1.36
CA SER A 970 58.37 16.70 -0.18
C SER A 970 57.66 17.60 0.83
N HIS A 971 56.65 17.08 1.53
CA HIS A 971 55.85 17.81 2.52
C HIS A 971 55.84 17.09 3.87
N ALA A 972 55.79 17.87 4.95
CA ALA A 972 55.54 17.42 6.30
C ALA A 972 54.62 18.43 7.00
N SER A 973 53.39 18.03 7.29
CA SER A 973 52.39 18.93 7.85
C SER A 973 51.73 18.39 9.12
N LEU A 974 51.27 19.33 9.96
CA LEU A 974 50.49 19.08 11.16
C LEU A 974 49.28 20.03 11.17
N PHE A 975 48.09 19.48 11.39
CA PHE A 975 46.87 20.28 11.41
C PHE A 975 46.00 20.02 12.64
N LEU A 976 45.28 21.06 13.04
CA LEU A 976 44.25 21.05 14.06
C LEU A 976 42.95 21.58 13.45
N ARG A 977 41.89 20.78 13.52
CA ARG A 977 40.54 21.15 13.08
C ARG A 977 39.61 21.24 14.28
N TYR A 978 38.96 22.39 14.41
CA TYR A 978 37.90 22.65 15.37
C TYR A 978 36.54 22.68 14.68
N SER A 979 35.57 21.93 15.20
CA SER A 979 34.16 21.92 14.81
C SER A 979 33.34 22.65 15.85
N PHE A 980 32.51 23.62 15.45
CA PHE A 980 31.67 24.35 16.40
C PHE A 980 30.48 23.51 16.88
N GLU A 981 29.85 22.77 15.99
CA GLU A 981 28.64 22.00 16.30
C GLU A 981 28.94 20.59 16.84
N GLY A 982 30.16 20.10 16.64
CA GLY A 982 30.66 18.80 17.09
C GLY A 982 30.39 17.68 16.07
N TRP A 983 31.37 16.79 15.85
CA TRP A 983 31.24 15.65 14.94
C TRP A 983 31.61 14.34 15.62
N GLN A 984 30.60 13.48 15.80
CA GLN A 984 30.77 12.11 16.29
C GLN A 984 30.52 11.03 15.22
N GLY A 985 30.29 11.40 13.95
CA GLY A 985 30.10 10.44 12.85
C GLY A 985 31.39 9.74 12.43
N ASP A 986 31.42 9.15 11.23
CA ASP A 986 32.63 8.49 10.73
C ASP A 986 33.77 9.50 10.50
N MET A 987 35.02 9.08 10.68
CA MET A 987 36.20 9.88 10.29
C MET A 987 36.30 9.96 8.75
N ASP A 988 36.99 11.01 8.26
CA ASP A 988 37.16 11.22 6.82
C ASP A 988 38.04 10.10 6.23
N MET A 989 37.66 9.58 5.06
CA MET A 989 38.44 8.57 4.33
C MET A 989 38.23 8.77 2.82
N PRO A 990 39.17 9.40 2.09
CA PRO A 990 40.49 9.83 2.54
C PRO A 990 40.48 10.99 3.55
N ILE A 991 41.60 11.17 4.23
CA ILE A 991 41.85 12.34 5.09
C ILE A 991 42.00 13.56 4.20
N ILE A 992 41.40 14.69 4.60
CA ILE A 992 41.40 15.92 3.80
C ILE A 992 42.17 17.01 4.58
N PRO A 993 43.51 17.09 4.47
CA PRO A 993 44.29 18.19 5.06
C PRO A 993 44.04 19.51 4.29
N LEU A 994 44.53 20.64 4.83
CA LEU A 994 44.57 21.86 4.03
C LEU A 994 45.70 21.73 3.00
N VAL A 995 45.41 22.12 1.76
CA VAL A 995 46.42 22.22 0.70
C VAL A 995 46.78 23.70 0.54
N PRO A 996 48.06 24.09 0.37
CA PRO A 996 48.44 25.48 0.09
C PRO A 996 47.62 26.08 -1.04
N TYR A 997 47.17 27.33 -0.92
CA TYR A 997 46.28 27.95 -1.92
C TYR A 997 46.92 28.00 -3.32
N SER A 998 48.25 28.12 -3.37
CA SER A 998 49.04 28.06 -4.60
C SER A 998 48.93 26.74 -5.37
N ASN A 999 48.51 25.65 -4.71
CA ASN A 999 48.40 24.30 -5.27
C ASN A 999 46.95 23.89 -5.58
N PHE A 1000 45.99 24.82 -5.49
CA PHE A 1000 44.60 24.56 -5.90
C PHE A 1000 44.54 24.21 -7.40
N ARG A 1001 43.61 23.32 -7.76
CA ARG A 1001 43.43 22.83 -9.14
C ARG A 1001 42.17 23.42 -9.78
#